data_AF-A0A9P4YZS7-F1
#
_entry.id   AF-A0A9P4YZS7-F1
#
_cell.length_a   1.000
_cell.length_b   1.000
_cell.length_c   1.000
_cell.angle_alpha   90.00
_cell.angle_beta   90.00
_cell.angle_gamma   90.00
#
_symmetry.space_group_name_H-M   'P 1'
#
loop_
_entity.id
_entity.type
_entity.pdbx_description
1 polymer ?
#
loop_
_entity_poly.entity_id
_entity_poly.type
_entity_poly.pdbx_seq_one_letter_code
_entity_poly.pdbx_strand_id
1 'polypeptide(L)'
;MPKPRTKRGALRNERKRKRREEQDANYEFKRHRHDPENENDDGDGDDDDGDKRRRKKKKEDNGRDQGQMDEYDASIFGGAERVETEFFGMLSDEEQEYFRRSDELLELNQFPSAEDRKLFLDSVLGEAKGKELKLASSQSCSRLMERLIQLCSAAQLKRIFSAFAGHFLSLVQHRFASHCCEALFLRSAGAVTAELAGGFVGFVIDASKHAGGDKEEEPELPMETMYLETLDELEGHLPYLITDRFASHTLRVLIMVLSGRPLDDASVRTLIKSKKKENISVAGAAEADEGNQGLRAVPESFTMALQKIVNDSVSGLDPTSLRVLAKHPIGNPTLQLLLELDLSFNKSDKKAADAEREEPSLLQRLLPGAPQSLADESSEASEFINGMVYDQIGSRLIETLITHAPGKVFKSLSHNIFLPRIQGYVRNDVSCYPAIRVLARLGKDDLASAVAKIEPTVPQLVEKTRYNVLRTLLERCVARGLNEEIKHINRGIKDGCGPQPSDLVKTLCSLGDDEDVTGEGGEKEKKKKKADKSDASQLSRNEYAIQSHGAQLLTTLLSIPGPSKGVQEALLALSPEQLLRLAKASLPTVNVLSTALATPSPNNPAFHKVLTSKLIVPHTTDLATSQYGHNLIIALASVPGKGRDRSVPFHIKEAVMNRLGTVEMNLRSTWMGRSVWRAWKGDLWKTRMGDWKAYMREVDVVPEPARSDARSDAKKGGRPERWQEPRLEEKEPAPMEEDMREQAGEQPEVKPGNGAADETEDVVMGEAEEEEVEKSKLKKEKKEKKEKKEKKEKKEKKEKKEKKEKREKRENADNK
;
A
#
# COMPACT_ATOMS: atom_id res chain seq x y z
N MET A 1 48.73 28.88 7.38
CA MET A 1 48.83 27.40 7.33
C MET A 1 47.48 26.79 7.68
N PRO A 2 46.83 26.01 6.80
CA PRO A 2 45.57 25.33 7.14
C PRO A 2 45.84 24.06 7.96
N LYS A 3 44.97 23.78 8.94
CA LYS A 3 45.07 22.64 9.87
C LYS A 3 45.08 21.27 9.14
N PRO A 4 45.80 20.25 9.67
CA PRO A 4 45.92 18.95 9.02
C PRO A 4 44.59 18.19 8.99
N ARG A 5 44.21 17.67 7.81
CA ARG A 5 43.00 16.88 7.59
C ARG A 5 43.07 15.55 8.37
N THR A 6 41.96 15.14 8.97
CA THR A 6 41.87 13.92 9.78
C THR A 6 42.14 12.65 8.96
N LYS A 7 42.82 11.65 9.56
CA LYS A 7 43.18 10.34 8.95
C LYS A 7 42.01 9.63 8.23
N ARG A 8 40.77 9.90 8.63
CA ARG A 8 39.54 9.32 8.04
C ARG A 8 39.21 9.91 6.65
N GLY A 9 39.60 11.15 6.38
CA GLY A 9 39.43 11.80 5.06
C GLY A 9 40.44 11.30 4.02
N ALA A 10 41.68 11.03 4.44
CA ALA A 10 42.72 10.49 3.56
C ALA A 10 42.38 9.08 3.05
N LEU A 11 41.95 8.19 3.95
CA LEU A 11 41.54 6.81 3.60
C LEU A 11 40.30 6.77 2.68
N ARG A 12 39.37 7.72 2.81
CA ARG A 12 38.19 7.81 1.94
C ARG A 12 38.57 8.29 0.54
N ASN A 13 39.49 9.24 0.42
CA ASN A 13 39.99 9.72 -0.87
C ASN A 13 40.86 8.68 -1.58
N GLU A 14 41.65 7.91 -0.83
CA GLU A 14 42.46 6.82 -1.39
C GLU A 14 41.59 5.69 -1.95
N ARG A 15 40.49 5.34 -1.26
CA ARG A 15 39.48 4.40 -1.79
C ARG A 15 38.74 4.96 -3.01
N LYS A 16 38.51 6.27 -3.07
CA LYS A 16 37.86 6.93 -4.22
C LYS A 16 38.80 6.98 -5.44
N ARG A 17 40.12 7.14 -5.21
CA ARG A 17 41.15 7.10 -6.24
C ARG A 17 41.33 5.70 -6.83
N LYS A 18 41.42 4.66 -5.99
CA LYS A 18 41.50 3.26 -6.46
C LYS A 18 40.30 2.83 -7.30
N ARG A 19 39.09 3.30 -6.96
CA ARG A 19 37.88 3.02 -7.76
C ARG A 19 37.86 3.72 -9.12
N ARG A 20 38.52 4.89 -9.24
CA ARG A 20 38.67 5.58 -10.53
C ARG A 20 39.73 4.91 -11.39
N GLU A 21 40.86 4.53 -10.80
CA GLU A 21 41.92 3.77 -11.46
C GLU A 21 41.39 2.40 -11.98
N GLU A 22 40.52 1.71 -11.21
CA GLU A 22 39.84 0.48 -11.66
C GLU A 22 38.80 0.71 -12.77
N GLN A 23 38.16 1.88 -12.83
CA GLN A 23 37.20 2.23 -13.89
C GLN A 23 37.91 2.59 -15.19
N ASP A 24 39.03 3.31 -15.12
CA ASP A 24 39.82 3.70 -16.29
C ASP A 24 40.51 2.48 -16.93
N ALA A 25 41.07 1.57 -16.12
CA ALA A 25 41.66 0.32 -16.61
C ALA A 25 40.63 -0.60 -17.31
N ASN A 26 39.38 -0.58 -16.85
CA ASN A 26 38.28 -1.36 -17.45
C ASN A 26 37.73 -0.70 -18.73
N TYR A 27 38.00 0.60 -18.94
CA TYR A 27 37.65 1.34 -20.15
C TYR A 27 38.68 1.13 -21.26
N GLU A 28 39.98 1.08 -20.91
CA GLU A 28 41.05 0.75 -21.85
C GLU A 28 41.00 -0.70 -22.34
N PHE A 29 40.65 -1.66 -21.48
CA PHE A 29 40.51 -3.08 -21.86
C PHE A 29 39.40 -3.34 -22.90
N LYS A 30 38.40 -2.45 -22.99
CA LYS A 30 37.29 -2.57 -23.96
C LYS A 30 37.59 -1.97 -25.33
N ARG A 31 38.56 -1.05 -25.44
CA ARG A 31 38.94 -0.42 -26.72
C ARG A 31 39.85 -1.30 -27.57
N HIS A 32 40.58 -2.25 -26.98
CA HIS A 32 41.56 -3.08 -27.69
C HIS A 32 40.99 -4.34 -28.38
N ARG A 33 39.67 -4.46 -28.54
CA ARG A 33 39.01 -5.69 -29.05
C ARG A 33 38.22 -5.54 -30.35
N HIS A 34 38.62 -4.60 -31.20
CA HIS A 34 38.09 -4.53 -32.57
C HIS A 34 39.24 -4.32 -33.56
N ASP A 35 39.54 -5.35 -34.34
CA ASP A 35 40.37 -5.29 -35.53
C ASP A 35 39.48 -5.78 -36.71
N PRO A 36 39.47 -5.10 -37.87
CA PRO A 36 38.61 -5.47 -39.00
C PRO A 36 39.43 -6.13 -40.11
N GLU A 37 39.11 -7.38 -40.46
CA GLU A 37 39.40 -7.99 -41.78
C GLU A 37 38.88 -9.44 -41.80
N ASN A 38 37.87 -9.75 -42.62
CA ASN A 38 38.04 -10.51 -43.86
C ASN A 38 36.70 -11.05 -44.40
N GLU A 39 36.54 -10.96 -45.72
CA GLU A 39 35.39 -11.32 -46.53
C GLU A 39 35.33 -12.82 -46.90
N ASN A 40 34.14 -13.27 -47.31
CA ASN A 40 33.78 -14.38 -48.22
C ASN A 40 34.16 -15.83 -47.84
N ASP A 41 33.17 -16.74 -47.81
CA ASP A 41 33.03 -17.88 -48.75
C ASP A 41 31.79 -18.73 -48.42
N ASP A 42 31.11 -19.22 -49.46
CA ASP A 42 29.89 -20.02 -49.46
C ASP A 42 30.16 -21.51 -49.18
N GLY A 43 29.17 -22.24 -48.63
CA GLY A 43 29.26 -23.71 -48.53
C GLY A 43 28.11 -24.39 -47.79
N ASP A 44 27.28 -25.10 -48.56
CA ASP A 44 26.13 -25.95 -48.18
C ASP A 44 26.44 -27.08 -47.17
N GLY A 45 25.42 -27.50 -46.40
CA GLY A 45 25.43 -28.76 -45.65
C GLY A 45 24.41 -28.86 -44.50
N ASP A 46 23.35 -29.65 -44.71
CA ASP A 46 22.33 -30.11 -43.74
C ASP A 46 22.91 -30.64 -42.41
N ASP A 47 22.28 -30.28 -41.27
CA ASP A 47 21.67 -31.28 -40.37
C ASP A 47 20.96 -30.61 -39.16
N ASP A 48 19.78 -31.14 -38.88
CA ASP A 48 18.77 -30.79 -37.89
C ASP A 48 19.22 -31.07 -36.44
N ASP A 49 19.23 -30.05 -35.56
CA ASP A 49 18.72 -30.09 -34.16
C ASP A 49 19.12 -28.83 -33.37
N GLY A 50 18.13 -28.11 -32.79
CA GLY A 50 18.40 -27.24 -31.63
C GLY A 50 17.89 -25.79 -31.66
N ASP A 51 16.61 -25.58 -32.01
CA ASP A 51 15.89 -24.29 -31.99
C ASP A 51 15.63 -23.67 -30.59
N LYS A 52 16.60 -23.78 -29.65
CA LYS A 52 16.48 -23.20 -28.29
C LYS A 52 17.61 -22.24 -27.91
N ARG A 53 18.61 -22.04 -28.77
CA ARG A 53 19.79 -21.19 -28.46
C ARG A 53 19.78 -19.81 -29.13
N ARG A 54 18.96 -19.56 -30.17
CA ARG A 54 18.93 -18.27 -30.87
C ARG A 54 18.21 -17.13 -30.12
N ARG A 55 17.34 -17.43 -29.13
CA ARG A 55 16.65 -16.38 -28.33
C ARG A 55 17.51 -15.69 -27.26
N LYS A 56 18.70 -16.20 -26.90
CA LYS A 56 19.48 -15.65 -25.76
C LYS A 56 20.59 -14.65 -26.16
N LYS A 57 20.94 -14.51 -27.44
CA LYS A 57 22.03 -13.62 -27.89
C LYS A 57 21.60 -12.23 -28.39
N LYS A 58 20.29 -11.93 -28.40
CA LYS A 58 19.70 -10.68 -28.94
C LYS A 58 19.44 -9.57 -27.90
N LYS A 59 20.02 -9.65 -26.70
CA LYS A 59 19.69 -8.72 -25.58
C LYS A 59 20.59 -7.50 -25.44
N GLU A 60 21.67 -7.39 -26.21
CA GLU A 60 22.60 -6.25 -26.12
C GLU A 60 22.42 -5.21 -27.25
N ASP A 61 21.56 -5.48 -28.24
CA ASP A 61 21.15 -4.52 -29.29
C ASP A 61 19.65 -4.15 -29.15
N ASN A 62 19.28 -3.65 -27.96
CA ASN A 62 17.89 -3.47 -27.53
C ASN A 62 17.26 -2.14 -28.00
N GLY A 63 17.97 -1.32 -28.79
CA GLY A 63 17.44 -0.06 -29.32
C GLY A 63 16.56 -0.24 -30.56
N ARG A 64 16.93 -1.17 -31.45
CA ARG A 64 16.22 -1.44 -32.71
C ARG A 64 14.94 -2.24 -32.53
N ASP A 65 14.96 -3.27 -31.68
CA ASP A 65 13.82 -4.15 -31.41
C ASP A 65 12.71 -3.42 -30.60
N GLN A 66 13.09 -2.44 -29.78
CA GLN A 66 12.16 -1.64 -28.97
C GLN A 66 11.52 -0.49 -29.76
N GLY A 67 12.25 0.13 -30.70
CA GLY A 67 11.67 1.12 -31.61
C GLY A 67 10.60 0.51 -32.52
N GLN A 68 10.81 -0.73 -33.00
CA GLN A 68 9.81 -1.47 -33.79
C GLN A 68 8.56 -1.83 -32.99
N MET A 69 8.68 -2.11 -31.69
CA MET A 69 7.53 -2.39 -30.84
C MET A 69 6.70 -1.13 -30.58
N ASP A 70 7.35 0.00 -30.28
CA ASP A 70 6.67 1.30 -30.13
C ASP A 70 5.92 1.71 -31.43
N GLU A 71 6.53 1.46 -32.59
CA GLU A 71 5.93 1.76 -33.92
C GLU A 71 4.76 0.82 -34.26
N TYR A 72 4.88 -0.46 -33.92
CA TYR A 72 3.80 -1.43 -34.05
C TYR A 72 2.62 -1.09 -33.13
N ASP A 73 2.87 -0.70 -31.88
CA ASP A 73 1.83 -0.30 -30.94
C ASP A 73 1.09 0.96 -31.42
N ALA A 74 1.81 1.96 -31.95
CA ALA A 74 1.18 3.13 -32.57
C ALA A 74 0.24 2.73 -33.72
N SER A 75 0.68 1.81 -34.59
CA SER A 75 -0.15 1.35 -35.71
C SER A 75 -1.44 0.63 -35.29
N ILE A 76 -1.44 -0.05 -34.13
CA ILE A 76 -2.59 -0.82 -33.64
C ILE A 76 -3.50 0.00 -32.74
N PHE A 77 -2.94 0.85 -31.88
CA PHE A 77 -3.66 1.50 -30.79
C PHE A 77 -3.96 2.98 -31.03
N GLY A 78 -3.47 3.58 -32.11
CA GLY A 78 -3.84 4.93 -32.51
C GLY A 78 -2.96 5.47 -33.63
N GLY A 79 -3.52 5.57 -34.83
CA GLY A 79 -2.86 6.04 -36.06
C GLY A 79 -2.46 7.52 -36.08
N ALA A 80 -2.17 8.12 -34.92
CA ALA A 80 -1.53 9.43 -34.84
C ALA A 80 -0.03 9.25 -35.12
N GLU A 81 0.51 10.04 -36.04
CA GLU A 81 1.97 10.14 -36.23
C GLU A 81 2.62 10.41 -34.87
N ARG A 82 3.65 9.64 -34.53
CA ARG A 82 4.44 9.87 -33.33
C ARG A 82 4.92 11.32 -33.39
N VAL A 83 4.39 12.17 -32.52
CA VAL A 83 4.78 13.59 -32.48
C VAL A 83 6.31 13.61 -32.32
N GLU A 84 7.00 14.27 -33.26
CA GLU A 84 8.45 14.42 -33.17
C GLU A 84 8.78 14.96 -31.78
N THR A 85 9.74 14.33 -31.10
CA THR A 85 10.15 14.76 -29.76
C THR A 85 10.60 16.20 -29.82
N GLU A 86 9.77 17.09 -29.27
CA GLU A 86 10.02 18.52 -29.30
C GLU A 86 11.36 18.83 -28.62
N PHE A 87 12.21 19.58 -29.31
CA PHE A 87 13.52 19.92 -28.81
C PHE A 87 13.51 21.30 -28.16
N PHE A 88 13.56 21.32 -26.84
CA PHE A 88 13.52 22.56 -26.04
C PHE A 88 14.86 23.31 -25.95
N GLY A 89 15.89 22.84 -26.64
CA GLY A 89 17.24 23.37 -26.57
C GLY A 89 18.10 22.75 -25.47
N MET A 90 19.40 23.06 -25.50
CA MET A 90 20.36 22.62 -24.48
C MET A 90 20.65 23.74 -23.48
N LEU A 91 20.97 23.34 -22.25
CA LEU A 91 21.58 24.21 -21.25
C LEU A 91 23.06 24.41 -21.62
N SER A 92 23.58 25.62 -21.40
CA SER A 92 25.01 25.89 -21.53
C SER A 92 25.83 25.08 -20.51
N ASP A 93 27.13 24.92 -20.75
CA ASP A 93 27.99 24.17 -19.83
C ASP A 93 28.02 24.81 -18.41
N GLU A 94 27.95 26.14 -18.35
CA GLU A 94 27.88 26.89 -17.11
C GLU A 94 26.57 26.64 -16.36
N GLU A 95 25.44 26.67 -17.08
CA GLU A 95 24.11 26.38 -16.52
C GLU A 95 24.03 24.94 -16.03
N GLN A 96 24.47 23.96 -16.83
CA GLN A 96 24.47 22.56 -16.44
C GLN A 96 25.28 22.33 -15.17
N GLU A 97 26.44 22.97 -15.06
CA GLU A 97 27.30 22.83 -13.89
C GLU A 97 26.71 23.54 -12.66
N TYR A 98 26.05 24.70 -12.83
CA TYR A 98 25.31 25.37 -11.76
C TYR A 98 24.18 24.48 -11.20
N PHE A 99 23.34 23.94 -12.09
CA PHE A 99 22.21 23.10 -11.68
C PHE A 99 22.66 21.76 -11.10
N ARG A 100 23.71 21.14 -11.66
CA ARG A 100 24.31 19.94 -11.08
C ARG A 100 24.82 20.19 -9.65
N ARG A 101 25.53 21.30 -9.42
CA ARG A 101 26.00 21.66 -8.07
C ARG A 101 24.84 21.94 -7.11
N SER A 102 23.77 22.56 -7.61
CA SER A 102 22.57 22.82 -6.82
C SER A 102 21.87 21.52 -6.41
N ASP A 103 21.83 20.53 -7.29
CA ASP A 103 21.29 19.20 -7.03
C ASP A 103 22.06 18.47 -5.91
N GLU A 104 23.39 18.48 -5.99
CA GLU A 104 24.27 17.88 -4.97
C GLU A 104 24.08 18.53 -3.59
N LEU A 105 23.91 19.86 -3.55
CA LEU A 105 23.68 20.59 -2.30
C LEU A 105 22.34 20.22 -1.66
N LEU A 106 21.27 20.11 -2.46
CA LEU A 106 19.95 19.67 -1.99
C LEU A 106 19.96 18.22 -1.51
N GLU A 107 20.70 17.34 -2.19
CA GLU A 107 20.85 15.93 -1.78
C GLU A 107 21.62 15.81 -0.46
N LEU A 108 22.66 16.60 -0.26
CA LEU A 108 23.44 16.61 0.99
C LEU A 108 22.67 17.21 2.16
N ASN A 109 21.73 18.14 1.89
CA ASN A 109 20.91 18.85 2.86
C ASN A 109 21.72 19.42 4.06
N GLN A 110 22.84 20.07 3.76
CA GLN A 110 23.74 20.69 4.76
C GLN A 110 23.49 22.19 4.89
N PHE A 111 22.22 22.59 4.99
CA PHE A 111 21.84 23.99 5.21
C PHE A 111 21.93 24.34 6.70
N PRO A 112 22.38 25.56 7.06
CA PRO A 112 22.44 25.97 8.47
C PRO A 112 21.05 26.03 9.13
N SER A 113 20.03 26.40 8.37
CA SER A 113 18.64 26.45 8.81
C SER A 113 17.66 26.05 7.68
N ALA A 114 16.39 25.84 8.04
CA ALA A 114 15.31 25.60 7.08
C ALA A 114 15.00 26.84 6.22
N GLU A 115 15.20 28.04 6.78
CA GLU A 115 15.03 29.32 6.08
C GLU A 115 16.11 29.52 5.01
N ASP A 116 17.37 29.21 5.32
CA ASP A 116 18.47 29.26 4.35
C ASP A 116 18.21 28.32 3.17
N ARG A 117 17.66 27.13 3.45
CA ARG A 117 17.25 26.19 2.42
C ARG A 117 16.16 26.78 1.54
N LYS A 118 15.17 27.47 2.12
CA LYS A 118 14.09 28.12 1.37
C LYS A 118 14.63 29.23 0.47
N LEU A 119 15.49 30.11 0.99
CA LEU A 119 16.14 31.16 0.21
C LEU A 119 16.97 30.60 -0.95
N PHE A 120 17.68 29.49 -0.69
CA PHE A 120 18.43 28.79 -1.73
C PHE A 120 17.50 28.22 -2.81
N LEU A 121 16.37 27.60 -2.43
CA LEU A 121 15.39 27.09 -3.38
C LEU A 121 14.79 28.22 -4.25
N ASP A 122 14.44 29.35 -3.63
CA ASP A 122 13.89 30.51 -4.34
C ASP A 122 14.91 31.07 -5.36
N SER A 123 16.20 31.09 -5.01
CA SER A 123 17.30 31.47 -5.90
C SER A 123 17.42 30.52 -7.09
N VAL A 124 17.43 29.20 -6.84
CA VAL A 124 17.54 28.18 -7.90
C VAL A 124 16.30 28.19 -8.82
N LEU A 125 15.10 28.37 -8.27
CA LEU A 125 13.87 28.51 -9.06
C LEU A 125 13.87 29.81 -9.88
N GLY A 126 14.44 30.90 -9.34
CA GLY A 126 14.66 32.14 -10.09
C GLY A 126 15.55 31.93 -11.31
N GLU A 127 16.66 31.18 -11.15
CA GLU A 127 17.58 30.86 -12.24
C GLU A 127 16.98 29.86 -13.25
N ALA A 128 16.07 29.00 -12.81
CA ALA A 128 15.35 28.07 -13.66
C ALA A 128 14.29 28.73 -14.56
N LYS A 129 13.91 29.98 -14.28
CA LYS A 129 12.84 30.69 -15.01
C LYS A 129 13.17 30.82 -16.49
N GLY A 130 12.29 30.35 -17.37
CA GLY A 130 12.48 30.29 -18.82
C GLY A 130 13.41 29.16 -19.30
N LYS A 131 13.84 28.28 -18.40
CA LYS A 131 14.72 27.12 -18.66
C LYS A 131 14.10 25.81 -18.17
N GLU A 132 12.86 25.83 -17.72
CA GLU A 132 12.17 24.73 -17.06
C GLU A 132 12.08 23.50 -17.97
N LEU A 133 11.66 23.70 -19.23
CA LEU A 133 11.55 22.63 -20.24
C LEU A 133 12.91 22.00 -20.57
N LYS A 134 13.98 22.80 -20.65
CA LYS A 134 15.36 22.33 -20.84
C LYS A 134 15.85 21.52 -19.64
N LEU A 135 15.53 21.97 -18.42
CA LEU A 135 15.88 21.28 -17.18
C LEU A 135 15.16 19.93 -17.08
N ALA A 136 13.85 19.91 -17.33
CA ALA A 136 13.02 18.71 -17.27
C ALA A 136 13.41 17.67 -18.33
N SER A 137 13.82 18.11 -19.52
CA SER A 137 14.27 17.23 -20.60
C SER A 137 15.77 16.87 -20.54
N SER A 138 16.53 17.40 -19.58
CA SER A 138 17.97 17.11 -19.45
C SER A 138 18.25 15.83 -18.66
N GLN A 139 19.14 14.98 -19.17
CA GLN A 139 19.61 13.77 -18.46
C GLN A 139 20.26 14.10 -17.11
N SER A 140 20.99 15.21 -17.04
CA SER A 140 21.74 15.60 -15.83
C SER A 140 20.88 16.38 -14.84
N CYS A 141 19.92 17.17 -15.33
CA CYS A 141 19.20 18.15 -14.52
C CYS A 141 17.73 17.79 -14.22
N SER A 142 17.14 16.80 -14.90
CA SER A 142 15.76 16.36 -14.63
C SER A 142 15.57 15.90 -13.18
N ARG A 143 16.59 15.27 -12.57
CA ARG A 143 16.59 14.91 -11.15
C ARG A 143 16.47 16.13 -10.23
N LEU A 144 17.17 17.21 -10.56
CA LEU A 144 17.05 18.47 -9.83
C LEU A 144 15.61 18.99 -9.94
N MET A 145 15.05 19.01 -11.16
CA MET A 145 13.67 19.46 -11.37
C MET A 145 12.67 18.64 -10.53
N GLU A 146 12.80 17.31 -10.50
CA GLU A 146 11.98 16.46 -9.60
C GLU A 146 12.17 16.86 -8.12
N ARG A 147 13.40 17.09 -7.64
CA ARG A 147 13.67 17.51 -6.25
C ARG A 147 13.09 18.90 -5.94
N LEU A 148 13.20 19.85 -6.87
CA LEU A 148 12.64 21.19 -6.73
C LEU A 148 11.12 21.10 -6.58
N ILE A 149 10.45 20.36 -7.46
CA ILE A 149 9.00 20.13 -7.39
C ILE A 149 8.59 19.58 -6.02
N GLN A 150 9.33 18.62 -5.45
CA GLN A 150 9.02 18.07 -4.12
C GLN A 150 9.06 19.12 -2.98
N LEU A 151 9.75 20.23 -3.18
CA LEU A 151 9.94 21.29 -2.17
C LEU A 151 9.18 22.58 -2.48
N CYS A 152 8.60 22.70 -3.68
CA CYS A 152 7.87 23.88 -4.10
C CYS A 152 6.61 24.14 -3.25
N SER A 153 6.31 25.42 -3.05
CA SER A 153 5.01 25.90 -2.58
C SER A 153 3.93 25.76 -3.66
N ALA A 154 2.65 25.91 -3.29
CA ALA A 154 1.55 25.86 -4.26
C ALA A 154 1.70 26.87 -5.41
N ALA A 155 2.07 28.12 -5.11
CA ALA A 155 2.32 29.15 -6.13
C ALA A 155 3.51 28.80 -7.05
N GLN A 156 4.57 28.21 -6.51
CA GLN A 156 5.71 27.76 -7.31
C GLN A 156 5.34 26.57 -8.22
N LEU A 157 4.52 25.64 -7.72
CA LEU A 157 4.00 24.53 -8.52
C LEU A 157 3.15 25.02 -9.69
N LYS A 158 2.27 26.01 -9.45
CA LYS A 158 1.48 26.66 -10.50
C LYS A 158 2.36 27.27 -11.59
N ARG A 159 3.44 27.96 -11.22
CA ARG A 159 4.40 28.51 -12.19
C ARG A 159 5.07 27.43 -13.03
N ILE A 160 5.46 26.31 -12.42
CA ILE A 160 6.03 25.16 -13.16
C ILE A 160 4.97 24.54 -14.08
N PHE A 161 3.72 24.43 -13.63
CA PHE A 161 2.59 23.99 -14.46
C PHE A 161 2.42 24.87 -15.69
N SER A 162 2.37 26.20 -15.51
CA SER A 162 2.27 27.16 -16.60
C SER A 162 3.46 27.10 -17.54
N ALA A 163 4.67 26.83 -17.04
CA ALA A 163 5.85 26.66 -17.88
C ALA A 163 5.83 25.35 -18.71
N PHE A 164 5.07 24.35 -18.29
CA PHE A 164 4.91 23.08 -19.01
C PHE A 164 3.67 23.06 -19.92
N ALA A 165 2.72 23.95 -19.70
CA ALA A 165 1.49 24.04 -20.47
C ALA A 165 1.76 24.22 -21.97
N GLY A 166 1.02 23.49 -22.80
CA GLY A 166 1.22 23.45 -24.26
C GLY A 166 2.29 22.47 -24.72
N HIS A 167 3.02 21.84 -23.80
CA HIS A 167 4.08 20.87 -24.09
C HIS A 167 3.90 19.52 -23.36
N PHE A 168 2.84 19.34 -22.55
CA PHE A 168 2.61 18.10 -21.82
C PHE A 168 2.61 16.86 -22.71
N LEU A 169 2.03 16.90 -23.91
CA LEU A 169 2.01 15.76 -24.83
C LEU A 169 3.44 15.28 -25.15
N SER A 170 4.37 16.20 -25.38
CA SER A 170 5.80 15.90 -25.60
C SER A 170 6.47 15.44 -24.29
N LEU A 171 6.22 16.15 -23.19
CA LEU A 171 6.88 15.90 -21.91
C LEU A 171 6.50 14.54 -21.31
N VAL A 172 5.23 14.13 -21.38
CA VAL A 172 4.78 12.84 -20.82
C VAL A 172 5.37 11.64 -21.55
N GLN A 173 5.72 11.79 -22.83
CA GLN A 173 6.41 10.79 -23.64
C GLN A 173 7.95 10.87 -23.51
N HIS A 174 8.48 11.90 -22.86
CA HIS A 174 9.91 12.08 -22.78
C HIS A 174 10.54 11.20 -21.69
N ARG A 175 11.67 10.55 -21.99
CA ARG A 175 12.37 9.62 -21.07
C ARG A 175 12.79 10.19 -19.71
N PHE A 176 12.91 11.51 -19.61
CA PHE A 176 13.27 12.21 -18.37
C PHE A 176 12.14 13.13 -17.89
N ALA A 177 11.46 13.82 -18.80
CA ALA A 177 10.48 14.84 -18.43
C ALA A 177 9.16 14.22 -17.98
N SER A 178 8.85 12.99 -18.41
CA SER A 178 7.71 12.22 -17.89
C SER A 178 7.78 12.08 -16.38
N HIS A 179 8.97 11.85 -15.81
CA HIS A 179 9.16 11.77 -14.37
C HIS A 179 8.97 13.12 -13.66
N CYS A 180 9.33 14.23 -14.31
CA CYS A 180 9.04 15.57 -13.81
C CYS A 180 7.52 15.83 -13.81
N CYS A 181 6.80 15.38 -14.86
CA CYS A 181 5.34 15.46 -14.91
C CYS A 181 4.69 14.60 -13.80
N GLU A 182 5.14 13.36 -13.61
CA GLU A 182 4.68 12.51 -12.50
C GLU A 182 4.86 13.22 -11.15
N ALA A 183 6.04 13.81 -10.90
CA ALA A 183 6.33 14.54 -9.67
C ALA A 183 5.41 15.77 -9.52
N LEU A 184 5.24 16.55 -10.59
CA LEU A 184 4.41 17.75 -10.61
C LEU A 184 2.95 17.41 -10.32
N PHE A 185 2.42 16.38 -10.98
CA PHE A 185 1.04 15.93 -10.81
C PHE A 185 0.78 15.32 -9.45
N LEU A 186 1.71 14.53 -8.88
CA LEU A 186 1.51 14.00 -7.53
C LEU A 186 1.56 15.12 -6.49
N ARG A 187 2.54 16.02 -6.61
CA ARG A 187 2.75 17.09 -5.64
C ARG A 187 1.61 18.10 -5.63
N SER A 188 1.14 18.49 -6.80
CA SER A 188 0.11 19.54 -6.95
C SER A 188 -1.30 19.04 -6.60
N ALA A 189 -1.47 17.72 -6.45
CA ALA A 189 -2.75 17.09 -6.13
C ALA A 189 -3.35 17.60 -4.80
N GLY A 190 -2.52 17.95 -3.82
CA GLY A 190 -2.95 18.46 -2.52
C GLY A 190 -3.39 19.92 -2.58
N ALA A 191 -2.85 20.71 -3.53
CA ALA A 191 -3.26 22.08 -3.76
C ALA A 191 -4.70 22.16 -4.29
N VAL A 192 -5.11 21.23 -5.17
CA VAL A 192 -6.51 21.14 -5.63
C VAL A 192 -7.45 20.94 -4.45
N THR A 193 -7.13 20.01 -3.55
CA THR A 193 -7.96 19.72 -2.36
C THR A 193 -7.99 20.91 -1.39
N ALA A 194 -6.87 21.61 -1.21
CA ALA A 194 -6.80 22.81 -0.39
C ALA A 194 -7.64 23.96 -0.97
N GLU A 195 -7.56 24.20 -2.27
CA GLU A 195 -8.35 25.22 -2.97
C GLU A 195 -9.85 24.91 -2.95
N LEU A 196 -10.23 23.63 -3.08
CA LEU A 196 -11.62 23.20 -2.96
C LEU A 196 -12.19 23.46 -1.56
N ALA A 197 -11.39 23.26 -0.51
CA ALA A 197 -11.82 23.43 0.88
C ALA A 197 -11.80 24.90 1.35
N GLY A 198 -10.77 25.65 0.98
CA GLY A 198 -10.54 27.04 1.41
C GLY A 198 -11.10 28.09 0.46
N GLY A 199 -11.58 27.68 -0.72
CA GLY A 199 -11.88 28.58 -1.84
C GLY A 199 -10.60 29.02 -2.55
N PHE A 200 -10.69 29.23 -3.87
CA PHE A 200 -9.60 29.82 -4.63
C PHE A 200 -9.63 31.34 -4.47
N VAL A 201 -8.64 31.90 -3.76
CA VAL A 201 -8.41 33.34 -3.71
C VAL A 201 -7.44 33.70 -4.85
N GLY A 202 -7.93 33.62 -6.09
CA GLY A 202 -7.22 34.21 -7.22
C GLY A 202 -7.09 35.70 -6.96
N PHE A 203 -5.87 36.23 -7.06
CA PHE A 203 -5.59 37.65 -6.88
C PHE A 203 -6.66 38.50 -7.55
N VAL A 204 -7.55 39.09 -6.75
CA VAL A 204 -8.42 40.17 -7.21
C VAL A 204 -7.49 41.34 -7.39
N ILE A 205 -7.26 41.76 -8.64
CA ILE A 205 -6.62 43.02 -8.95
C ILE A 205 -7.48 44.11 -8.31
N ASP A 206 -7.12 44.56 -7.12
CA ASP A 206 -7.64 45.81 -6.59
C ASP A 206 -7.02 46.92 -7.44
N ALA A 207 -7.80 47.43 -8.40
CA ALA A 207 -7.42 48.51 -9.31
C ALA A 207 -7.24 49.87 -8.58
N SER A 208 -6.87 49.85 -7.30
CA SER A 208 -6.71 51.04 -6.48
C SER A 208 -5.63 50.91 -5.41
N LYS A 209 -4.34 50.83 -5.83
CA LYS A 209 -3.24 51.72 -5.35
C LYS A 209 -1.83 51.18 -5.61
N HIS A 210 -1.03 52.11 -6.15
CA HIS A 210 0.41 52.34 -5.93
C HIS A 210 1.42 51.70 -6.89
N ALA A 211 1.66 52.47 -7.96
CA ALA A 211 2.97 52.89 -8.48
C ALA A 211 4.22 52.46 -7.67
N GLY A 212 5.10 51.71 -8.36
CA GLY A 212 6.54 51.66 -8.07
C GLY A 212 7.10 50.26 -7.86
N GLY A 213 7.38 49.54 -8.97
CA GLY A 213 8.20 48.32 -8.96
C GLY A 213 7.72 47.30 -9.98
N ASP A 214 8.52 47.07 -11.03
CA ASP A 214 8.28 46.05 -12.05
C ASP A 214 8.05 44.65 -11.44
N LYS A 215 6.83 44.15 -11.61
CA LYS A 215 6.47 42.77 -12.01
C LYS A 215 4.95 42.70 -12.02
N GLU A 216 4.38 42.73 -13.23
CA GLU A 216 3.03 42.24 -13.46
C GLU A 216 2.99 40.77 -13.00
N GLU A 217 2.44 40.51 -11.81
CA GLU A 217 2.11 39.14 -11.41
C GLU A 217 0.89 38.73 -12.26
N GLU A 218 1.13 37.88 -13.25
CA GLU A 218 0.08 37.29 -14.07
C GLU A 218 -0.98 36.62 -13.17
N PRO A 219 -2.27 36.75 -13.50
CA PRO A 219 -3.34 36.13 -12.71
C PRO A 219 -3.12 34.61 -12.65
N GLU A 220 -2.95 34.08 -11.44
CA GLU A 220 -2.77 32.64 -11.24
C GLU A 220 -4.08 31.90 -11.57
N LEU A 221 -4.01 30.84 -12.36
CA LEU A 221 -5.15 29.94 -12.58
C LEU A 221 -5.38 29.04 -11.35
N PRO A 222 -6.62 28.59 -11.08
CA PRO A 222 -6.87 27.53 -10.12
C PRO A 222 -6.11 26.26 -10.51
N MET A 223 -5.63 25.50 -9.52
CA MET A 223 -4.91 24.25 -9.79
C MET A 223 -5.82 23.24 -10.52
N GLU A 224 -7.12 23.25 -10.22
CA GLU A 224 -8.13 22.47 -10.94
C GLU A 224 -8.07 22.72 -12.45
N THR A 225 -8.09 24.00 -12.86
CA THR A 225 -8.06 24.40 -14.28
C THR A 225 -6.79 23.92 -14.98
N MET A 226 -5.63 24.02 -14.33
CA MET A 226 -4.36 23.56 -14.89
C MET A 226 -4.34 22.06 -15.21
N TYR A 227 -4.97 21.22 -14.35
CA TYR A 227 -5.13 19.80 -14.66
C TYR A 227 -6.07 19.57 -15.85
N LEU A 228 -7.19 20.31 -15.93
CA LEU A 228 -8.14 20.16 -17.04
C LEU A 228 -7.51 20.58 -18.37
N GLU A 229 -6.80 21.70 -18.42
CA GLU A 229 -6.05 22.13 -19.61
C GLU A 229 -4.99 21.10 -20.02
N THR A 230 -4.32 20.46 -19.05
CA THR A 230 -3.40 19.35 -19.34
C THR A 230 -4.11 18.16 -19.99
N LEU A 231 -5.34 17.86 -19.57
CA LEU A 231 -6.13 16.77 -20.18
C LEU A 231 -6.60 17.12 -21.58
N ASP A 232 -7.01 18.36 -21.81
CA ASP A 232 -7.39 18.87 -23.13
C ASP A 232 -6.21 18.77 -24.11
N GLU A 233 -4.98 19.02 -23.66
CA GLU A 233 -3.77 18.86 -24.48
C GLU A 233 -3.50 17.38 -24.88
N LEU A 234 -3.85 16.44 -24.00
CA LEU A 234 -3.66 15.00 -24.25
C LEU A 234 -4.83 14.38 -25.03
N GLU A 235 -5.91 15.13 -25.23
CA GLU A 235 -7.09 14.68 -25.97
C GLU A 235 -6.70 14.25 -27.40
N GLY A 236 -7.42 13.25 -27.92
CA GLY A 236 -7.14 12.64 -29.23
C GLY A 236 -5.94 11.68 -29.25
N HIS A 237 -5.02 11.76 -28.28
CA HIS A 237 -3.82 10.91 -28.23
C HIS A 237 -3.92 9.78 -27.17
N LEU A 238 -4.94 9.82 -26.30
CA LEU A 238 -5.11 8.87 -25.20
C LEU A 238 -4.99 7.40 -25.60
N PRO A 239 -5.61 6.90 -26.70
CA PRO A 239 -5.50 5.49 -27.10
C PRO A 239 -4.06 5.02 -27.34
N TYR A 240 -3.18 5.88 -27.84
CA TYR A 240 -1.76 5.57 -28.03
C TYR A 240 -0.95 5.73 -26.73
N LEU A 241 -1.26 6.75 -25.91
CA LEU A 241 -0.53 7.03 -24.67
C LEU A 241 -0.65 5.91 -23.64
N ILE A 242 -1.72 5.10 -23.67
CA ILE A 242 -1.85 3.94 -22.76
C ILE A 242 -0.78 2.88 -23.01
N THR A 243 -0.24 2.77 -24.23
CA THR A 243 0.81 1.80 -24.60
C THR A 243 2.20 2.40 -24.64
N ASP A 244 2.34 3.74 -24.69
CA ASP A 244 3.65 4.39 -24.64
C ASP A 244 4.40 4.07 -23.34
N ARG A 245 5.67 3.73 -23.48
CA ARG A 245 6.54 3.26 -22.39
C ARG A 245 6.80 4.28 -21.28
N PHE A 246 6.62 5.56 -21.54
CA PHE A 246 6.77 6.64 -20.57
C PHE A 246 5.41 7.24 -20.22
N ALA A 247 4.62 7.64 -21.21
CA ALA A 247 3.37 8.33 -20.99
C ALA A 247 2.33 7.48 -20.27
N SER A 248 2.33 6.15 -20.46
CA SER A 248 1.41 5.26 -19.72
C SER A 248 1.58 5.38 -18.20
N HIS A 249 2.78 5.66 -17.70
CA HIS A 249 3.04 5.88 -16.27
C HIS A 249 2.45 7.22 -15.82
N THR A 250 2.71 8.28 -16.58
CA THR A 250 2.20 9.62 -16.31
C THR A 250 0.67 9.69 -16.39
N LEU A 251 0.06 8.99 -17.35
CA LEU A 251 -1.38 8.90 -17.48
C LEU A 251 -2.01 8.18 -16.28
N ARG A 252 -1.39 7.09 -15.80
CA ARG A 252 -1.81 6.44 -14.54
C ARG A 252 -1.70 7.38 -13.34
N VAL A 253 -0.67 8.25 -13.28
CA VAL A 253 -0.60 9.31 -12.25
C VAL A 253 -1.80 10.23 -12.35
N LEU A 254 -2.05 10.82 -13.54
CA LEU A 254 -3.15 11.75 -13.76
C LEU A 254 -4.48 11.13 -13.33
N ILE A 255 -4.78 9.93 -13.84
CA ILE A 255 -6.01 9.21 -13.49
C ILE A 255 -6.13 9.00 -11.97
N MET A 256 -5.05 8.63 -11.29
CA MET A 256 -5.06 8.44 -9.84
C MET A 256 -5.26 9.76 -9.09
N VAL A 257 -4.64 10.86 -9.56
CA VAL A 257 -4.81 12.20 -8.99
C VAL A 257 -6.26 12.66 -9.12
N LEU A 258 -6.84 12.55 -10.31
CA LEU A 258 -8.23 12.95 -10.58
C LEU A 258 -9.22 12.12 -9.76
N SER A 259 -8.89 10.86 -9.44
CA SER A 259 -9.79 9.97 -8.69
C SER A 259 -9.89 10.27 -7.18
N GLY A 260 -9.02 11.14 -6.66
CA GLY A 260 -8.97 11.47 -5.21
C GLY A 260 -8.52 10.33 -4.30
N ARG A 261 -8.06 9.20 -4.87
CA ARG A 261 -7.60 8.03 -4.11
C ARG A 261 -6.26 8.31 -3.40
N PRO A 262 -5.96 7.59 -2.30
CA PRO A 262 -4.67 7.69 -1.62
C PRO A 262 -3.50 7.41 -2.56
N LEU A 263 -2.52 8.33 -2.57
CA LEU A 263 -1.36 8.25 -3.46
C LEU A 263 -0.18 7.48 -2.83
N ASP A 264 -0.23 7.26 -1.51
CA ASP A 264 0.80 6.61 -0.69
C ASP A 264 0.63 5.09 -0.57
N ASP A 265 -0.54 4.56 -0.95
CA ASP A 265 -0.86 3.13 -0.90
C ASP A 265 0.15 2.28 -1.69
N ALA A 266 0.60 1.16 -1.10
CA ALA A 266 1.62 0.30 -1.69
C ALA A 266 1.21 -0.31 -3.05
N SER A 267 -0.09 -0.61 -3.20
CA SER A 267 -0.68 -1.07 -4.47
C SER A 267 -0.65 0.03 -5.53
N VAL A 268 -0.99 1.26 -5.15
CA VAL A 268 -0.98 2.46 -6.00
C VAL A 268 0.45 2.78 -6.45
N ARG A 269 1.41 2.76 -5.54
CA ARG A 269 2.84 2.99 -5.87
C ARG A 269 3.39 1.98 -6.87
N THR A 270 2.95 0.72 -6.77
CA THR A 270 3.36 -0.34 -7.71
C THR A 270 2.70 -0.18 -9.08
N LEU A 271 1.47 0.35 -9.11
CA LEU A 271 0.73 0.63 -10.34
C LEU A 271 1.31 1.83 -11.09
N ILE A 272 1.70 2.88 -10.38
CA ILE A 272 2.11 4.16 -10.98
C ILE A 272 3.61 4.16 -11.33
N LYS A 273 4.50 3.73 -10.42
CA LYS A 273 5.94 3.92 -10.60
C LYS A 273 6.57 2.82 -11.45
N SER A 274 7.40 3.22 -12.41
CA SER A 274 8.25 2.28 -13.14
C SER A 274 9.22 1.57 -12.19
N LYS A 275 9.37 0.25 -12.34
CA LYS A 275 10.35 -0.55 -11.56
C LYS A 275 11.80 -0.12 -11.81
N LYS A 276 12.06 0.59 -12.91
CA LYS A 276 13.39 1.12 -13.27
C LYS A 276 13.64 2.53 -12.74
N LYS A 277 12.61 3.22 -12.21
CA LYS A 277 12.73 4.60 -11.70
C LYS A 277 13.55 4.61 -10.42
N GLU A 278 14.50 5.53 -10.35
CA GLU A 278 15.26 5.83 -9.14
C GLU A 278 14.35 6.56 -8.13
N ASN A 279 14.41 6.18 -6.85
CA ASN A 279 13.60 6.84 -5.84
C ASN A 279 14.29 8.15 -5.42
N ILE A 280 13.85 9.27 -6.01
CA ILE A 280 14.33 10.60 -5.65
C ILE A 280 13.63 11.03 -4.35
N SER A 281 14.41 11.20 -3.30
CA SER A 281 13.95 11.73 -2.01
C SER A 281 14.78 12.93 -1.62
N VAL A 282 14.13 13.93 -1.02
CA VAL A 282 14.80 15.11 -0.47
C VAL A 282 14.25 15.41 0.92
N ALA A 283 15.11 15.90 1.81
CA ALA A 283 14.70 16.23 3.18
C ALA A 283 13.65 17.35 3.17
N GLY A 284 12.60 17.21 3.98
CA GLY A 284 11.45 18.13 3.98
C GLY A 284 10.36 17.78 2.96
N ALA A 285 10.57 16.85 2.02
CA ALA A 285 9.54 16.46 1.07
C ALA A 285 8.30 15.85 1.74
N ALA A 286 8.48 15.02 2.78
CA ALA A 286 7.36 14.40 3.48
C ALA A 286 6.49 15.41 4.26
N GLU A 287 7.13 16.41 4.87
CA GLU A 287 6.46 17.52 5.56
C GLU A 287 5.74 18.42 4.54
N ALA A 288 6.38 18.67 3.40
CA ALA A 288 5.77 19.43 2.31
C ALA A 288 4.53 18.70 1.76
N ASP A 289 4.52 17.36 1.74
CA ASP A 289 3.48 16.49 1.16
C ASP A 289 2.36 16.03 2.10
N GLU A 290 2.20 16.69 3.26
CA GLU A 290 1.13 16.38 4.22
C GLU A 290 -0.28 16.43 3.60
N GLY A 291 -0.53 17.40 2.70
CA GLY A 291 -1.82 17.57 2.03
C GLY A 291 -2.21 16.43 1.07
N ASN A 292 -1.29 15.51 0.78
CA ASN A 292 -1.52 14.36 -0.10
C ASN A 292 -1.70 13.02 0.65
N GLN A 293 -1.69 13.03 1.97
CA GLN A 293 -1.84 11.82 2.77
C GLN A 293 -3.32 11.40 2.88
N GLY A 294 -3.61 10.16 2.52
CA GLY A 294 -4.95 9.58 2.63
C GLY A 294 -5.92 9.96 1.49
N LEU A 295 -7.21 9.82 1.74
CA LEU A 295 -8.28 10.12 0.78
C LEU A 295 -8.40 11.64 0.57
N ARG A 296 -8.38 12.06 -0.69
CA ARG A 296 -8.48 13.47 -1.09
C ARG A 296 -9.85 13.78 -1.66
N ALA A 297 -10.44 14.89 -1.23
CA ALA A 297 -11.61 15.45 -1.91
C ALA A 297 -11.16 16.07 -3.24
N VAL A 298 -11.91 15.79 -4.31
CA VAL A 298 -11.66 16.29 -5.66
C VAL A 298 -12.92 17.00 -6.20
N PRO A 299 -12.76 18.02 -7.07
CA PRO A 299 -13.87 18.69 -7.73
C PRO A 299 -14.70 17.74 -8.62
N GLU A 300 -15.96 18.11 -8.89
CA GLU A 300 -16.84 17.32 -9.76
C GLU A 300 -16.32 17.24 -11.20
N SER A 301 -15.68 18.31 -11.68
CA SER A 301 -15.02 18.39 -12.99
C SER A 301 -14.00 17.26 -13.19
N PHE A 302 -13.25 16.87 -12.15
CA PHE A 302 -12.29 15.76 -12.23
C PHE A 302 -13.00 14.42 -12.42
N THR A 303 -14.18 14.25 -11.83
CA THR A 303 -14.99 13.04 -12.02
C THR A 303 -15.53 12.97 -13.45
N MET A 304 -15.99 14.09 -14.00
CA MET A 304 -16.44 14.18 -15.40
C MET A 304 -15.28 13.91 -16.36
N ALA A 305 -14.12 14.52 -16.13
CA ALA A 305 -12.91 14.32 -16.93
C ALA A 305 -12.45 12.85 -16.91
N LEU A 306 -12.50 12.18 -15.75
CA LEU A 306 -12.20 10.75 -15.66
C LEU A 306 -13.13 9.87 -16.49
N GLN A 307 -14.44 10.17 -16.49
CA GLN A 307 -15.39 9.42 -17.31
C GLN A 307 -15.09 9.61 -18.80
N LYS A 308 -14.77 10.84 -19.20
CA LYS A 308 -14.34 11.15 -20.57
C LYS A 308 -13.06 10.40 -20.95
N ILE A 309 -12.00 10.46 -20.13
CA ILE A 309 -10.75 9.73 -20.35
C ILE A 309 -10.99 8.22 -20.49
N VAL A 310 -11.84 7.63 -19.63
CA VAL A 310 -12.15 6.20 -19.69
C VAL A 310 -12.79 5.83 -21.02
N ASN A 311 -13.71 6.64 -21.54
CA ASN A 311 -14.35 6.39 -22.83
C ASN A 311 -13.36 6.63 -23.99
N ASP A 312 -12.72 7.80 -24.02
CA ASP A 312 -11.81 8.24 -25.10
C ASP A 312 -10.58 7.33 -25.25
N SER A 313 -10.06 6.80 -24.14
CA SER A 313 -8.88 5.91 -24.16
C SER A 313 -9.14 4.58 -24.86
N VAL A 314 -10.41 4.17 -24.99
CA VAL A 314 -10.77 2.89 -25.60
C VAL A 314 -11.71 3.01 -26.78
N SER A 315 -12.41 4.14 -27.00
CA SER A 315 -13.42 4.34 -28.06
C SER A 315 -12.98 3.80 -29.42
N GLY A 316 -11.76 4.11 -29.87
CA GLY A 316 -11.18 3.64 -31.14
C GLY A 316 -10.72 2.17 -31.23
N LEU A 317 -10.77 1.39 -30.14
CA LEU A 317 -10.21 0.02 -30.12
C LEU A 317 -11.23 -1.04 -30.53
N ASP A 318 -11.00 -1.72 -31.65
CA ASP A 318 -11.80 -2.89 -32.02
C ASP A 318 -11.62 -4.06 -31.02
N PRO A 319 -12.50 -5.06 -30.99
CA PRO A 319 -12.41 -6.20 -30.07
C PRO A 319 -11.06 -6.94 -30.13
N THR A 320 -10.42 -6.99 -31.30
CA THR A 320 -9.10 -7.63 -31.48
C THR A 320 -8.03 -6.80 -30.81
N SER A 321 -7.97 -5.51 -31.08
CA SER A 321 -7.02 -4.60 -30.44
C SER A 321 -7.18 -4.61 -28.92
N LEU A 322 -8.42 -4.59 -28.42
CA LEU A 322 -8.67 -4.68 -26.97
C LEU A 322 -8.15 -5.98 -26.35
N ARG A 323 -8.23 -7.11 -27.07
CA ARG A 323 -7.64 -8.40 -26.64
C ARG A 323 -6.12 -8.38 -26.64
N VAL A 324 -5.50 -7.69 -27.61
CA VAL A 324 -4.04 -7.49 -27.63
C VAL A 324 -3.61 -6.60 -26.46
N LEU A 325 -4.32 -5.49 -26.22
CA LEU A 325 -4.08 -4.59 -25.10
C LEU A 325 -4.18 -5.30 -23.75
N ALA A 326 -5.15 -6.22 -23.61
CA ALA A 326 -5.31 -7.05 -22.41
C ALA A 326 -4.07 -7.93 -22.11
N LYS A 327 -3.20 -8.19 -23.08
CA LYS A 327 -1.94 -8.93 -22.89
C LYS A 327 -0.69 -8.02 -22.99
N HIS A 328 -0.87 -6.73 -23.26
CA HIS A 328 0.22 -5.80 -23.48
C HIS A 328 0.91 -5.43 -22.15
N PRO A 329 2.23 -5.61 -21.98
CA PRO A 329 2.91 -5.40 -20.68
C PRO A 329 2.88 -3.97 -20.16
N ILE A 330 2.72 -2.98 -21.06
CA ILE A 330 2.66 -1.56 -20.70
C ILE A 330 1.21 -1.10 -20.59
N GLY A 331 0.36 -1.51 -21.54
CA GLY A 331 -1.02 -1.06 -21.63
C GLY A 331 -1.97 -1.76 -20.67
N ASN A 332 -1.72 -3.03 -20.34
CA ASN A 332 -2.57 -3.80 -19.44
C ASN A 332 -2.72 -3.16 -18.04
N PRO A 333 -1.65 -2.66 -17.37
CA PRO A 333 -1.79 -1.88 -16.13
C PRO A 333 -2.72 -0.66 -16.24
N THR A 334 -2.64 0.09 -17.33
CA THR A 334 -3.53 1.23 -17.58
C THR A 334 -4.96 0.77 -17.82
N LEU A 335 -5.15 -0.28 -18.63
CA LEU A 335 -6.45 -0.90 -18.89
C LEU A 335 -7.11 -1.43 -17.60
N GLN A 336 -6.34 -2.01 -16.68
CA GLN A 336 -6.84 -2.42 -15.36
C GLN A 336 -7.39 -1.22 -14.57
N LEU A 337 -6.67 -0.10 -14.56
CA LEU A 337 -7.10 1.12 -13.87
C LEU A 337 -8.37 1.71 -14.51
N LEU A 338 -8.42 1.78 -15.84
CA LEU A 338 -9.59 2.24 -16.58
C LEU A 338 -10.82 1.35 -16.29
N LEU A 339 -10.64 0.03 -16.30
CA LEU A 339 -11.71 -0.91 -15.96
C LEU A 339 -12.19 -0.74 -14.52
N GLU A 340 -11.27 -0.56 -13.58
CA GLU A 340 -11.65 -0.33 -12.18
C GLU A 340 -12.50 0.94 -12.03
N LEU A 341 -12.16 2.00 -12.77
CA LEU A 341 -12.90 3.26 -12.77
C LEU A 341 -14.27 3.14 -13.44
N ASP A 342 -14.36 2.55 -14.64
CA ASP A 342 -15.65 2.25 -15.31
C ASP A 342 -16.60 1.50 -14.35
N LEU A 343 -16.07 0.46 -13.69
CA LEU A 343 -16.82 -0.34 -12.71
C LEU A 343 -17.19 0.43 -11.43
N SER A 344 -16.49 1.50 -11.09
CA SER A 344 -16.78 2.34 -9.94
C SER A 344 -17.90 3.35 -10.23
N PHE A 345 -17.88 3.97 -11.41
CA PHE A 345 -18.93 4.89 -11.87
C PHE A 345 -20.27 4.17 -12.07
N ASN A 346 -20.24 2.93 -12.58
CA ASN A 346 -21.46 2.17 -12.83
C ASN A 346 -22.14 1.61 -11.55
N LYS A 347 -21.62 1.89 -10.35
CA LYS A 347 -22.25 1.51 -9.07
C LYS A 347 -23.29 2.52 -8.59
N SER A 348 -23.13 3.81 -8.90
CA SER A 348 -24.03 4.90 -8.47
C SER A 348 -25.29 5.01 -9.34
N ASP A 349 -25.19 4.79 -10.65
CA ASP A 349 -26.24 5.18 -11.62
C ASP A 349 -27.02 4.02 -12.23
N LYS A 350 -27.58 3.17 -11.36
CA LYS A 350 -28.33 1.95 -11.77
C LYS A 350 -29.65 2.19 -12.52
N LYS A 351 -30.03 3.42 -12.87
CA LYS A 351 -31.33 3.69 -13.51
C LYS A 351 -31.36 4.74 -14.62
N ALA A 352 -30.34 5.60 -14.77
CA ALA A 352 -30.33 6.66 -15.77
C ALA A 352 -29.31 6.43 -16.90
N ALA A 353 -28.13 5.89 -16.60
CA ALA A 353 -27.01 5.87 -17.55
C ALA A 353 -27.08 4.79 -18.66
N ASP A 354 -27.81 3.68 -18.46
CA ASP A 354 -27.86 2.60 -19.46
C ASP A 354 -28.73 2.93 -20.69
N ALA A 355 -29.54 3.99 -20.64
CA ALA A 355 -30.43 4.38 -21.75
C ALA A 355 -29.91 5.58 -22.57
N GLU A 356 -28.91 6.31 -22.08
CA GLU A 356 -28.38 7.54 -22.72
C GLU A 356 -26.89 7.44 -23.13
N ARG A 357 -26.21 6.33 -22.86
CA ARG A 357 -24.83 6.14 -23.34
C ARG A 357 -24.84 5.69 -24.80
N GLU A 358 -24.29 6.53 -25.68
CA GLU A 358 -24.10 6.19 -27.10
C GLU A 358 -23.08 5.06 -27.30
N GLU A 359 -22.07 4.95 -26.43
CA GLU A 359 -21.03 3.93 -26.51
C GLU A 359 -21.10 2.87 -25.39
N PRO A 360 -20.80 1.59 -25.70
CA PRO A 360 -20.78 0.52 -24.71
C PRO A 360 -19.66 0.73 -23.69
N SER A 361 -19.96 0.49 -22.41
CA SER A 361 -18.97 0.61 -21.33
C SER A 361 -17.78 -0.34 -21.56
N LEU A 362 -16.62 -0.03 -20.98
CA LEU A 362 -15.43 -0.88 -21.10
C LEU A 362 -15.69 -2.32 -20.64
N LEU A 363 -16.47 -2.52 -19.58
CA LEU A 363 -16.92 -3.86 -19.18
C LEU A 363 -17.71 -4.58 -20.30
N GLN A 364 -18.64 -3.89 -20.97
CA GLN A 364 -19.46 -4.48 -22.03
C GLN A 364 -18.62 -4.80 -23.28
N ARG A 365 -17.60 -3.99 -23.57
CA ARG A 365 -16.66 -4.26 -24.67
C ARG A 365 -15.75 -5.45 -24.38
N LEU A 366 -15.30 -5.60 -23.13
CA LEU A 366 -14.50 -6.75 -22.70
C LEU A 366 -15.33 -8.03 -22.60
N LEU A 367 -16.60 -7.93 -22.15
CA LEU A 367 -17.52 -9.05 -21.98
C LEU A 367 -18.86 -8.80 -22.69
N PRO A 368 -18.91 -8.87 -24.03
CA PRO A 368 -20.14 -8.66 -24.79
C PRO A 368 -21.25 -9.59 -24.33
N GLY A 369 -22.45 -9.04 -24.11
CA GLY A 369 -23.65 -9.80 -23.72
C GLY A 369 -23.62 -10.37 -22.29
N ALA A 370 -22.65 -10.00 -21.45
CA ALA A 370 -22.62 -10.45 -20.06
C ALA A 370 -23.73 -9.77 -19.24
N PRO A 371 -24.35 -10.46 -18.27
CA PRO A 371 -23.96 -11.75 -17.71
C PRO A 371 -24.43 -13.00 -18.47
N GLN A 372 -25.36 -12.90 -19.43
CA GLN A 372 -25.97 -14.06 -20.08
C GLN A 372 -24.99 -14.82 -20.97
N SER A 373 -24.15 -14.12 -21.73
CA SER A 373 -23.15 -14.73 -22.61
C SER A 373 -22.17 -15.64 -21.86
N LEU A 374 -21.83 -15.31 -20.62
CA LEU A 374 -20.93 -16.11 -19.77
C LEU A 374 -21.47 -17.52 -19.42
N ALA A 375 -22.73 -17.84 -19.75
CA ALA A 375 -23.26 -19.20 -19.65
C ALA A 375 -22.99 -20.06 -20.88
N ASP A 376 -22.72 -19.44 -22.03
CA ASP A 376 -22.36 -20.10 -23.28
C ASP A 376 -20.83 -20.13 -23.41
N GLU A 377 -20.26 -21.33 -23.44
CA GLU A 377 -18.81 -21.54 -23.57
C GLU A 377 -18.25 -21.03 -24.90
N SER A 378 -19.08 -20.98 -25.95
CA SER A 378 -18.71 -20.49 -27.29
C SER A 378 -18.89 -18.99 -27.46
N SER A 379 -19.40 -18.28 -26.45
CA SER A 379 -19.53 -16.84 -26.52
C SER A 379 -18.17 -16.15 -26.46
N GLU A 380 -18.06 -15.01 -27.14
CA GLU A 380 -16.84 -14.18 -27.12
C GLU A 380 -16.37 -13.80 -25.71
N ALA A 381 -17.32 -13.60 -24.78
CA ALA A 381 -17.05 -13.28 -23.39
C ALA A 381 -16.42 -14.46 -22.64
N SER A 382 -16.96 -15.68 -22.82
CA SER A 382 -16.40 -16.90 -22.23
C SER A 382 -15.02 -17.22 -22.81
N GLU A 383 -14.85 -17.10 -24.13
CA GLU A 383 -13.56 -17.28 -24.81
C GLU A 383 -12.53 -16.27 -24.32
N PHE A 384 -12.92 -15.00 -24.13
CA PHE A 384 -12.05 -13.97 -23.57
C PHE A 384 -11.54 -14.36 -22.18
N ILE A 385 -12.44 -14.72 -21.26
CA ILE A 385 -12.04 -15.13 -19.90
C ILE A 385 -11.12 -16.34 -19.95
N ASN A 386 -11.49 -17.38 -20.71
CA ASN A 386 -10.72 -18.61 -20.81
C ASN A 386 -9.33 -18.40 -21.46
N GLY A 387 -9.22 -17.49 -22.42
CA GLY A 387 -7.95 -17.12 -23.05
C GLY A 387 -7.04 -16.26 -22.17
N MET A 388 -7.62 -15.47 -21.25
CA MET A 388 -6.86 -14.56 -20.38
C MET A 388 -6.50 -15.17 -19.02
N VAL A 389 -7.29 -16.11 -18.49
CA VAL A 389 -7.09 -16.66 -17.14
C VAL A 389 -5.76 -17.43 -16.99
N TYR A 390 -5.22 -17.95 -18.10
CA TYR A 390 -3.93 -18.64 -18.15
C TYR A 390 -2.79 -17.77 -18.70
N ASP A 391 -3.08 -16.54 -19.12
CA ASP A 391 -2.09 -15.61 -19.65
C ASP A 391 -1.37 -14.87 -18.51
N GLN A 392 -0.04 -14.79 -18.56
CA GLN A 392 0.77 -14.19 -17.49
C GLN A 392 0.45 -12.72 -17.23
N ILE A 393 0.01 -11.98 -18.26
CA ILE A 393 -0.36 -10.56 -18.17
C ILE A 393 -1.89 -10.44 -18.10
N GLY A 394 -2.60 -11.12 -18.99
CA GLY A 394 -4.06 -11.10 -19.09
C GLY A 394 -4.76 -11.53 -17.80
N SER A 395 -4.19 -12.48 -17.05
CA SER A 395 -4.77 -12.92 -15.77
C SER A 395 -4.87 -11.79 -14.74
N ARG A 396 -4.01 -10.76 -14.79
CA ARG A 396 -4.10 -9.58 -13.92
C ARG A 396 -5.34 -8.74 -14.22
N LEU A 397 -5.71 -8.61 -15.49
CA LEU A 397 -6.98 -7.97 -15.88
C LEU A 397 -8.18 -8.77 -15.37
N ILE A 398 -8.10 -10.11 -15.44
CA ILE A 398 -9.15 -10.98 -14.90
C ILE A 398 -9.26 -10.86 -13.37
N GLU A 399 -8.14 -10.73 -12.65
CA GLU A 399 -8.17 -10.42 -11.21
C GLU A 399 -8.93 -9.13 -10.90
N THR A 400 -8.64 -8.05 -11.64
CA THR A 400 -9.30 -6.75 -11.48
C THR A 400 -10.79 -6.85 -11.82
N LEU A 401 -11.13 -7.49 -12.93
CA LEU A 401 -12.50 -7.76 -13.33
C LEU A 401 -13.25 -8.53 -12.22
N ILE A 402 -12.70 -9.64 -11.74
CA ILE A 402 -13.32 -10.43 -10.67
C ILE A 402 -13.44 -9.62 -9.38
N THR A 403 -12.49 -8.76 -9.05
CA THR A 403 -12.52 -8.00 -7.81
C THR A 403 -13.64 -6.95 -7.81
N HIS A 404 -13.84 -6.27 -8.94
CA HIS A 404 -14.70 -5.09 -9.01
C HIS A 404 -16.05 -5.32 -9.74
N ALA A 405 -16.21 -6.41 -10.49
CA ALA A 405 -17.40 -6.65 -11.32
C ALA A 405 -18.73 -6.63 -10.53
N PRO A 406 -19.83 -6.17 -11.15
CA PRO A 406 -21.16 -6.19 -10.54
C PRO A 406 -21.56 -7.59 -10.10
N GLY A 407 -22.37 -7.70 -9.04
CA GLY A 407 -22.74 -8.99 -8.46
C GLY A 407 -23.39 -9.97 -9.44
N LYS A 408 -24.15 -9.50 -10.44
CA LYS A 408 -24.75 -10.35 -11.48
C LYS A 408 -23.69 -10.95 -12.41
N VAL A 409 -22.74 -10.13 -12.88
CA VAL A 409 -21.62 -10.56 -13.73
C VAL A 409 -20.72 -11.52 -12.97
N PHE A 410 -20.36 -11.18 -11.73
CA PHE A 410 -19.57 -12.07 -10.87
C PHE A 410 -20.24 -13.42 -10.63
N LYS A 411 -21.55 -13.45 -10.39
CA LYS A 411 -22.28 -14.72 -10.22
C LYS A 411 -22.20 -15.59 -11.47
N SER A 412 -22.46 -15.02 -12.65
CA SER A 412 -22.36 -15.77 -13.92
C SER A 412 -20.93 -16.27 -14.15
N LEU A 413 -19.94 -15.39 -13.98
CA LEU A 413 -18.52 -15.72 -14.10
C LEU A 413 -18.10 -16.84 -13.14
N SER A 414 -18.50 -16.77 -11.87
CA SER A 414 -18.13 -17.75 -10.86
C SER A 414 -18.81 -19.10 -11.08
N HIS A 415 -20.13 -19.13 -11.32
CA HIS A 415 -20.87 -20.38 -11.47
C HIS A 415 -20.58 -21.11 -12.78
N ASN A 416 -20.41 -20.40 -13.89
CA ASN A 416 -20.29 -21.02 -15.19
C ASN A 416 -18.84 -21.29 -15.58
N ILE A 417 -17.87 -20.48 -15.13
CA ILE A 417 -16.47 -20.61 -15.55
C ILE A 417 -15.59 -21.15 -14.42
N PHE A 418 -15.59 -20.51 -13.24
CA PHE A 418 -14.61 -20.82 -12.19
C PHE A 418 -14.96 -22.04 -11.33
N LEU A 419 -16.17 -22.09 -10.76
CA LEU A 419 -16.59 -23.12 -9.82
C LEU A 419 -16.61 -24.56 -10.39
N PRO A 420 -16.95 -24.81 -11.68
CA PRO A 420 -16.95 -26.16 -12.23
C PRO A 420 -15.60 -26.86 -12.09
N ARG A 421 -14.49 -26.12 -12.30
CA ARG A 421 -13.11 -26.63 -12.36
C ARG A 421 -12.14 -25.87 -11.44
N ILE A 422 -12.62 -25.31 -10.33
CA ILE A 422 -11.83 -24.46 -9.42
C ILE A 422 -10.53 -25.11 -8.93
N GLN A 423 -10.56 -26.42 -8.68
CA GLN A 423 -9.40 -27.25 -8.32
C GLN A 423 -8.32 -27.31 -9.41
N GLY A 424 -8.68 -27.13 -10.67
CA GLY A 424 -7.73 -26.95 -11.78
C GLY A 424 -7.07 -25.58 -11.74
N TYR A 425 -7.87 -24.52 -11.55
CA TYR A 425 -7.37 -23.16 -11.55
C TYR A 425 -6.39 -22.87 -10.41
N VAL A 426 -6.70 -23.34 -9.19
CA VAL A 426 -5.85 -23.09 -8.01
C VAL A 426 -4.49 -23.79 -8.04
N ARG A 427 -4.35 -24.86 -8.83
CA ARG A 427 -3.08 -25.61 -8.97
C ARG A 427 -2.11 -24.98 -9.97
N ASN A 428 -2.63 -24.30 -10.98
CA ASN A 428 -1.83 -23.64 -12.02
C ASN A 428 -1.17 -22.35 -11.48
N ASP A 429 -0.01 -22.01 -12.03
CA ASP A 429 0.84 -20.88 -11.61
C ASP A 429 0.32 -19.50 -12.00
N VAL A 430 -0.62 -19.42 -12.94
CA VAL A 430 -1.21 -18.18 -13.42
C VAL A 430 -2.65 -18.06 -12.96
N SER A 431 -3.48 -19.04 -13.28
CA SER A 431 -4.92 -18.97 -13.01
C SER A 431 -5.26 -19.05 -11.51
N CYS A 432 -4.30 -19.39 -10.65
CA CYS A 432 -4.50 -19.37 -9.21
C CYS A 432 -4.78 -17.96 -8.69
N TYR A 433 -4.24 -16.90 -9.32
CA TYR A 433 -4.48 -15.53 -8.87
C TYR A 433 -5.92 -15.06 -9.15
N PRO A 434 -6.48 -15.21 -10.38
CA PRO A 434 -7.92 -15.06 -10.60
C PRO A 434 -8.78 -15.91 -9.66
N ALA A 435 -8.42 -17.18 -9.45
CA ALA A 435 -9.16 -18.07 -8.55
C ALA A 435 -9.17 -17.57 -7.10
N ILE A 436 -8.04 -17.02 -6.60
CA ILE A 436 -7.98 -16.35 -5.29
C ILE A 436 -9.00 -15.21 -5.20
N ARG A 437 -9.14 -14.40 -6.25
CA ARG A 437 -10.16 -13.32 -6.30
C ARG A 437 -11.58 -13.85 -6.28
N VAL A 438 -11.84 -14.99 -6.95
CA VAL A 438 -13.15 -15.65 -6.89
C VAL A 438 -13.44 -16.10 -5.46
N LEU A 439 -12.54 -16.89 -4.86
CA LEU A 439 -12.67 -17.42 -3.50
C LEU A 439 -12.92 -16.30 -2.47
N ALA A 440 -12.27 -15.14 -2.63
CA ALA A 440 -12.47 -13.99 -1.77
C ALA A 440 -13.92 -13.44 -1.80
N ARG A 441 -14.62 -13.59 -2.92
CA ARG A 441 -15.99 -13.05 -3.12
C ARG A 441 -17.12 -14.06 -2.89
N LEU A 442 -16.82 -15.36 -2.84
CA LEU A 442 -17.87 -16.40 -2.72
C LEU A 442 -18.74 -16.25 -1.47
N GLY A 443 -20.01 -16.66 -1.63
CA GLY A 443 -20.95 -16.88 -0.54
C GLY A 443 -20.56 -18.11 0.30
N LYS A 444 -21.30 -18.38 1.38
CA LYS A 444 -21.00 -19.51 2.28
C LYS A 444 -21.11 -20.85 1.54
N ASP A 445 -22.22 -21.07 0.84
CA ASP A 445 -22.52 -22.37 0.21
C ASP A 445 -21.60 -22.65 -0.98
N ASP A 446 -21.38 -21.65 -1.84
CA ASP A 446 -20.44 -21.77 -2.97
C ASP A 446 -19.00 -22.00 -2.49
N LEU A 447 -18.60 -21.35 -1.38
CA LEU A 447 -17.27 -21.57 -0.80
C LEU A 447 -17.14 -22.99 -0.26
N ALA A 448 -18.15 -23.52 0.44
CA ALA A 448 -18.13 -24.91 0.90
C ALA A 448 -18.03 -25.90 -0.27
N SER A 449 -18.78 -25.67 -1.35
CA SER A 449 -18.69 -26.47 -2.57
C SER A 449 -17.30 -26.39 -3.23
N ALA A 450 -16.72 -25.19 -3.29
CA ALA A 450 -15.37 -25.00 -3.80
C ALA A 450 -14.32 -25.72 -2.94
N VAL A 451 -14.43 -25.64 -1.61
CA VAL A 451 -13.53 -26.34 -0.68
C VAL A 451 -13.63 -27.84 -0.88
N ALA A 452 -14.82 -28.42 -0.99
CA ALA A 452 -14.98 -29.86 -1.21
C ALA A 452 -14.25 -30.36 -2.47
N LYS A 453 -14.18 -29.53 -3.53
CA LYS A 453 -13.41 -29.84 -4.74
C LYS A 453 -11.91 -29.65 -4.58
N ILE A 454 -11.48 -28.67 -3.78
CA ILE A 454 -10.06 -28.31 -3.60
C ILE A 454 -9.38 -29.20 -2.54
N GLU A 455 -10.10 -29.61 -1.50
CA GLU A 455 -9.59 -30.39 -0.36
C GLU A 455 -8.68 -31.55 -0.78
N PRO A 456 -9.05 -32.43 -1.74
CA PRO A 456 -8.20 -33.56 -2.14
C PRO A 456 -6.86 -33.13 -2.78
N THR A 457 -6.77 -31.89 -3.25
CA THR A 457 -5.58 -31.35 -3.91
C THR A 457 -4.69 -30.53 -2.99
N VAL A 458 -5.06 -30.33 -1.73
CA VAL A 458 -4.30 -29.49 -0.79
C VAL A 458 -2.84 -29.93 -0.64
N PRO A 459 -2.49 -31.24 -0.55
CA PRO A 459 -1.08 -31.65 -0.52
C PRO A 459 -0.30 -31.18 -1.77
N GLN A 460 -0.91 -31.27 -2.96
CA GLN A 460 -0.30 -30.78 -4.20
C GLN A 460 -0.14 -29.24 -4.20
N LEU A 461 -1.03 -28.51 -3.53
CA LEU A 461 -0.90 -27.06 -3.37
C LEU A 461 0.27 -26.68 -2.47
N VAL A 462 0.56 -27.49 -1.44
CA VAL A 462 1.77 -27.32 -0.61
C VAL A 462 3.03 -27.60 -1.44
N GLU A 463 3.08 -28.73 -2.13
CA GLU A 463 4.19 -29.13 -3.01
C GLU A 463 4.50 -28.06 -4.06
N LYS A 464 3.46 -27.49 -4.67
CA LYS A 464 3.57 -26.41 -5.68
C LYS A 464 3.71 -25.01 -5.08
N THR A 465 3.88 -24.88 -3.76
CA THR A 465 4.07 -23.61 -3.03
C THR A 465 2.93 -22.59 -3.23
N ARG A 466 1.69 -23.07 -3.41
CA ARG A 466 0.47 -22.26 -3.60
C ARG A 466 -0.09 -21.76 -2.26
N TYR A 467 0.79 -21.26 -1.40
CA TYR A 467 0.44 -20.87 -0.02
C TYR A 467 -0.59 -19.75 0.04
N ASN A 468 -0.61 -18.83 -0.92
CA ASN A 468 -1.62 -17.76 -1.00
C ASN A 468 -3.04 -18.28 -1.26
N VAL A 469 -3.19 -19.38 -2.00
CA VAL A 469 -4.49 -20.04 -2.19
C VAL A 469 -4.97 -20.59 -0.84
N LEU A 470 -4.12 -21.36 -0.16
CA LEU A 470 -4.43 -21.99 1.12
C LEU A 470 -4.77 -20.95 2.19
N ARG A 471 -3.97 -19.87 2.24
CA ARG A 471 -4.22 -18.72 3.12
C ARG A 471 -5.59 -18.12 2.84
N THR A 472 -5.89 -17.80 1.58
CA THR A 472 -7.18 -17.22 1.19
C THR A 472 -8.34 -18.16 1.58
N LEU A 473 -8.24 -19.46 1.27
CA LEU A 473 -9.26 -20.44 1.63
C LEU A 473 -9.56 -20.44 3.14
N LEU A 474 -8.52 -20.47 3.97
CA LEU A 474 -8.66 -20.44 5.43
C LEU A 474 -9.28 -19.13 5.92
N GLU A 475 -8.78 -17.97 5.49
CA GLU A 475 -9.33 -16.66 5.85
C GLU A 475 -10.81 -16.55 5.46
N ARG A 476 -11.19 -17.05 4.29
CA ARG A 476 -12.58 -17.04 3.82
C ARG A 476 -13.46 -18.05 4.54
N CYS A 477 -12.97 -19.24 4.86
CA CYS A 477 -13.71 -20.22 5.65
C CYS A 477 -13.98 -19.67 7.06
N VAL A 478 -13.00 -19.01 7.68
CA VAL A 478 -13.17 -18.33 8.98
C VAL A 478 -14.23 -17.24 8.88
N ALA A 479 -14.15 -16.36 7.87
CA ALA A 479 -15.11 -15.29 7.65
C ALA A 479 -16.55 -15.79 7.39
N ARG A 480 -16.74 -17.06 7.00
CA ARG A 480 -18.04 -17.68 6.73
C ARG A 480 -18.47 -18.72 7.78
N GLY A 481 -17.66 -18.96 8.80
CA GLY A 481 -17.95 -19.95 9.86
C GLY A 481 -17.96 -21.41 9.38
N LEU A 482 -17.07 -21.75 8.45
CA LEU A 482 -16.91 -23.10 7.87
C LEU A 482 -15.84 -23.89 8.65
N ASN A 483 -16.18 -24.29 9.88
CA ASN A 483 -15.21 -24.88 10.82
C ASN A 483 -14.76 -26.29 10.46
N GLU A 484 -15.62 -27.12 9.84
CA GLU A 484 -15.25 -28.48 9.44
C GLU A 484 -14.31 -28.45 8.24
N GLU A 485 -14.61 -27.58 7.27
CA GLU A 485 -13.78 -27.31 6.10
C GLU A 485 -12.38 -26.84 6.51
N ILE A 486 -12.27 -25.96 7.51
CA ILE A 486 -10.97 -25.54 8.08
C ILE A 486 -10.17 -26.74 8.60
N LYS A 487 -10.81 -27.68 9.31
CA LYS A 487 -10.12 -28.88 9.84
C LYS A 487 -9.59 -29.75 8.71
N HIS A 488 -10.39 -29.93 7.65
CA HIS A 488 -10.00 -30.72 6.49
C HIS A 488 -8.85 -30.09 5.71
N ILE A 489 -8.93 -28.78 5.42
CA ILE A 489 -7.85 -28.03 4.78
C ILE A 489 -6.58 -28.12 5.63
N ASN A 490 -6.68 -27.91 6.95
CA ASN A 490 -5.53 -27.98 7.86
C ASN A 490 -4.91 -29.38 7.91
N ARG A 491 -5.71 -30.45 7.80
CA ARG A 491 -5.20 -31.82 7.68
C ARG A 491 -4.41 -31.99 6.38
N GLY A 492 -4.98 -31.60 5.25
CA GLY A 492 -4.29 -31.66 3.96
C GLY A 492 -3.00 -30.83 3.92
N ILE A 493 -2.94 -29.69 4.63
CA ILE A 493 -1.70 -28.89 4.74
C ILE A 493 -0.63 -29.70 5.48
N LYS A 494 -0.97 -30.32 6.61
CA LYS A 494 -0.03 -31.16 7.37
C LYS A 494 0.44 -32.35 6.55
N ASP A 495 -0.47 -33.05 5.89
CA ASP A 495 -0.17 -34.19 5.03
C ASP A 495 0.77 -33.80 3.87
N GLY A 496 0.60 -32.59 3.33
CA GLY A 496 1.48 -32.04 2.29
C GLY A 496 2.84 -31.54 2.79
N CYS A 497 3.00 -31.27 4.08
CA CYS A 497 4.26 -30.81 4.65
C CYS A 497 5.17 -31.96 5.11
N GLY A 498 4.60 -33.01 5.70
CA GLY A 498 5.34 -34.17 6.21
C GLY A 498 4.77 -34.74 7.52
N PRO A 499 5.22 -35.94 7.93
CA PRO A 499 4.69 -36.63 9.10
C PRO A 499 5.15 -36.03 10.44
N GLN A 500 6.29 -35.33 10.49
CA GLN A 500 6.80 -34.74 11.72
C GLN A 500 6.15 -33.37 11.98
N PRO A 501 5.87 -33.01 13.25
CA PRO A 501 5.33 -31.69 13.56
C PRO A 501 6.19 -30.54 13.03
N SER A 502 7.52 -30.68 13.05
CA SER A 502 8.46 -29.66 12.57
C SER A 502 8.39 -29.44 11.06
N ASP A 503 7.98 -30.45 10.28
CA ASP A 503 7.89 -30.38 8.81
C ASP A 503 6.94 -29.27 8.35
N LEU A 504 5.91 -28.94 9.15
CA LEU A 504 5.00 -27.84 8.86
C LEU A 504 5.75 -26.51 8.71
N VAL A 505 6.64 -26.19 9.65
CA VAL A 505 7.40 -24.92 9.59
C VAL A 505 8.59 -25.04 8.65
N LYS A 506 9.24 -26.22 8.59
CA LYS A 506 10.36 -26.46 7.67
C LYS A 506 9.95 -26.29 6.21
N THR A 507 8.85 -26.92 5.80
CA THR A 507 8.34 -26.87 4.44
C THR A 507 7.81 -25.48 4.07
N LEU A 508 6.99 -24.86 4.94
CA LEU A 508 6.40 -23.55 4.62
C LEU A 508 7.40 -22.40 4.66
N CYS A 509 8.44 -22.46 5.50
CA CYS A 509 9.47 -21.41 5.58
C CYS A 509 10.78 -21.78 4.87
N SER A 510 10.82 -22.90 4.14
CA SER A 510 12.02 -23.42 3.45
C SER A 510 13.23 -23.55 4.39
N LEU A 511 13.01 -24.06 5.60
CA LEU A 511 14.08 -24.41 6.55
C LEU A 511 14.53 -25.84 6.27
N GLY A 512 15.45 -26.02 5.32
CA GLY A 512 16.10 -27.32 5.11
C GLY A 512 16.93 -27.74 6.34
N ASP A 513 17.12 -29.04 6.51
CA ASP A 513 18.13 -29.57 7.43
C ASP A 513 19.50 -29.38 6.78
N ASP A 514 20.48 -28.84 7.51
CA ASP A 514 21.81 -28.51 6.97
C ASP A 514 22.63 -29.75 6.51
N GLU A 515 22.07 -30.97 6.57
CA GLU A 515 22.71 -32.22 6.16
C GLU A 515 22.70 -32.48 4.64
N ASP A 516 21.81 -31.85 3.86
CA ASP A 516 21.73 -32.08 2.40
C ASP A 516 22.83 -31.35 1.59
N VAL A 517 23.68 -30.54 2.24
CA VAL A 517 24.75 -29.79 1.55
C VAL A 517 26.12 -30.49 1.62
N THR A 518 26.25 -31.55 2.43
CA THR A 518 27.53 -32.28 2.61
C THR A 518 27.56 -33.65 1.93
N GLY A 519 26.47 -34.09 1.27
CA GLY A 519 26.50 -35.24 0.38
C GLY A 519 27.36 -34.98 -0.85
N GLU A 520 28.21 -35.93 -1.22
CA GLU A 520 29.27 -35.88 -2.26
C GLU A 520 28.81 -35.51 -3.70
N GLY A 521 27.55 -35.10 -3.90
CA GLY A 521 27.04 -34.48 -5.13
C GLY A 521 27.18 -32.95 -5.19
N GLY A 522 27.47 -32.27 -4.07
CA GLY A 522 27.42 -30.80 -3.95
C GLY A 522 28.52 -30.02 -4.72
N GLU A 523 29.59 -30.67 -5.17
CA GLU A 523 30.64 -30.00 -5.95
C GLU A 523 30.27 -29.80 -7.43
N LYS A 524 29.38 -30.64 -7.98
CA LYS A 524 28.92 -30.50 -9.37
C LYS A 524 27.90 -29.38 -9.55
N GLU A 525 27.08 -29.07 -8.54
CA GLU A 525 26.15 -27.93 -8.58
C GLU A 525 26.85 -26.57 -8.37
N LYS A 526 27.89 -26.51 -7.53
CA LYS A 526 28.66 -25.27 -7.31
C LYS A 526 29.43 -24.80 -8.56
N LYS A 527 29.81 -25.71 -9.46
CA LYS A 527 30.44 -25.37 -10.75
C LYS A 527 29.46 -24.89 -11.82
N LYS A 528 28.16 -25.24 -11.75
CA LYS A 528 27.15 -24.79 -12.73
C LYS A 528 26.56 -23.41 -12.43
N LYS A 529 26.58 -22.95 -11.17
CA LYS A 529 26.08 -21.62 -10.73
C LYS A 529 27.04 -20.44 -10.95
N LYS A 530 28.14 -20.63 -11.70
CA LYS A 530 29.07 -19.54 -12.09
C LYS A 530 28.76 -18.88 -13.44
N ALA A 531 27.66 -19.23 -14.10
CA ALA A 531 27.16 -18.56 -15.30
C ALA A 531 25.86 -17.79 -14.96
N ASP A 532 25.79 -16.52 -15.35
CA ASP A 532 24.68 -15.56 -15.21
C ASP A 532 24.33 -15.04 -13.79
N LYS A 533 24.93 -13.90 -13.42
CA LYS A 533 24.58 -13.10 -12.22
C LYS A 533 23.10 -12.63 -12.18
N SER A 534 22.41 -12.56 -13.33
CA SER A 534 20.99 -12.19 -13.39
C SER A 534 20.07 -13.29 -12.85
N ASP A 535 20.37 -14.57 -13.13
CA ASP A 535 19.53 -15.72 -12.76
C ASP A 535 19.59 -15.97 -11.25
N ALA A 536 20.76 -15.80 -10.63
CA ALA A 536 20.91 -15.90 -9.17
C ALA A 536 20.06 -14.88 -8.39
N SER A 537 19.90 -13.67 -8.91
CA SER A 537 19.11 -12.60 -8.27
C SER A 537 17.59 -12.77 -8.41
N GLN A 538 17.14 -13.51 -9.42
CA GLN A 538 15.73 -13.84 -9.63
C GLN A 538 15.34 -15.05 -8.81
N LEU A 539 16.20 -16.07 -8.76
CA LEU A 539 16.01 -17.24 -7.90
C LEU A 539 15.91 -16.84 -6.42
N SER A 540 16.79 -15.95 -5.94
CA SER A 540 16.75 -15.48 -4.55
C SER A 540 15.50 -14.64 -4.23
N ARG A 541 15.00 -13.84 -5.18
CA ARG A 541 13.74 -13.10 -5.04
C ARG A 541 12.53 -14.03 -4.98
N ASN A 542 12.52 -15.08 -5.80
CA ASN A 542 11.46 -16.08 -5.78
C ASN A 542 11.46 -16.88 -4.47
N GLU A 543 12.64 -17.24 -3.96
CA GLU A 543 12.78 -17.92 -2.66
C GLU A 543 12.26 -17.06 -1.51
N TYR A 544 12.63 -15.77 -1.47
CA TYR A 544 12.10 -14.82 -0.49
C TYR A 544 10.57 -14.71 -0.56
N ALA A 545 10.01 -14.64 -1.77
CA ALA A 545 8.55 -14.55 -1.96
C ALA A 545 7.83 -15.81 -1.46
N ILE A 546 8.35 -16.99 -1.78
CA ILE A 546 7.80 -18.28 -1.31
C ILE A 546 7.84 -18.36 0.21
N GLN A 547 9.00 -18.06 0.83
CA GLN A 547 9.14 -18.04 2.29
C GLN A 547 8.20 -17.02 2.94
N SER A 548 8.04 -15.84 2.35
CA SER A 548 7.11 -14.81 2.82
C SER A 548 5.66 -15.30 2.79
N HIS A 549 5.23 -15.92 1.69
CA HIS A 549 3.88 -16.49 1.58
C HIS A 549 3.64 -17.63 2.59
N GLY A 550 4.63 -18.49 2.83
CA GLY A 550 4.51 -19.57 3.82
C GLY A 550 4.47 -19.05 5.25
N ALA A 551 5.28 -18.03 5.58
CA ALA A 551 5.21 -17.33 6.86
C ALA A 551 3.85 -16.64 7.10
N GLN A 552 3.27 -16.05 6.06
CA GLN A 552 1.91 -15.48 6.14
C GLN A 552 0.84 -16.56 6.34
N LEU A 553 0.99 -17.73 5.69
CA LEU A 553 0.11 -18.88 5.93
C LEU A 553 0.21 -19.38 7.38
N LEU A 554 1.41 -19.52 7.93
CA LEU A 554 1.61 -19.89 9.34
C LEU A 554 1.02 -18.87 10.31
N THR A 555 1.18 -17.57 10.02
CA THR A 555 0.56 -16.48 10.79
C THR A 555 -0.97 -16.56 10.75
N THR A 556 -1.54 -16.93 9.60
CA THR A 556 -2.98 -17.18 9.44
C THR A 556 -3.42 -18.40 10.24
N LEU A 557 -2.66 -19.50 10.21
CA LEU A 557 -2.96 -20.69 11.00
C LEU A 557 -2.93 -20.39 12.51
N LEU A 558 -2.01 -19.54 12.97
CA LEU A 558 -1.93 -19.09 14.37
C LEU A 558 -3.17 -18.31 14.82
N SER A 559 -3.84 -17.58 13.93
CA SER A 559 -5.05 -16.82 14.29
C SER A 559 -6.32 -17.68 14.36
N ILE A 560 -6.26 -18.95 13.95
CA ILE A 560 -7.42 -19.85 13.88
C ILE A 560 -7.38 -20.88 15.03
N PRO A 561 -8.45 -21.00 15.85
CA PRO A 561 -8.54 -22.04 16.87
C PRO A 561 -8.46 -23.44 16.27
N GLY A 562 -7.55 -24.27 16.77
CA GLY A 562 -7.28 -25.63 16.25
C GLY A 562 -5.98 -25.68 15.44
N PRO A 563 -5.91 -25.07 14.23
CA PRO A 563 -4.67 -24.94 13.49
C PRO A 563 -3.53 -24.27 14.29
N SER A 564 -3.84 -23.29 15.14
CA SER A 564 -2.86 -22.59 15.98
C SER A 564 -2.05 -23.53 16.87
N LYS A 565 -2.70 -24.56 17.44
CA LYS A 565 -2.05 -25.60 18.24
C LYS A 565 -0.99 -26.35 17.42
N GLY A 566 -1.32 -26.71 16.18
CA GLY A 566 -0.39 -27.42 15.29
C GLY A 566 0.85 -26.59 14.96
N VAL A 567 0.70 -25.29 14.76
CA VAL A 567 1.84 -24.38 14.52
C VAL A 567 2.70 -24.24 15.77
N GLN A 568 2.10 -24.09 16.95
CA GLN A 568 2.84 -24.02 18.22
C GLN A 568 3.63 -25.30 18.50
N GLU A 569 3.04 -26.48 18.27
CA GLU A 569 3.73 -27.77 18.36
C GLU A 569 4.89 -27.88 17.36
N ALA A 570 4.67 -27.45 16.12
CA ALA A 570 5.70 -27.44 15.08
C ALA A 570 6.91 -26.56 15.47
N LEU A 571 6.66 -25.35 16.00
CA LEU A 571 7.72 -24.45 16.46
C LEU A 571 8.54 -25.05 17.60
N LEU A 572 7.91 -25.74 18.56
CA LEU A 572 8.64 -26.39 19.64
C LEU A 572 9.48 -27.60 19.17
N ALA A 573 9.05 -28.26 18.09
CA ALA A 573 9.73 -29.41 17.50
C ALA A 573 10.99 -29.04 16.68
N LEU A 574 11.15 -27.79 16.25
CA LEU A 574 12.34 -27.32 15.53
C LEU A 574 13.61 -27.35 16.41
N SER A 575 14.79 -27.50 15.82
CA SER A 575 16.06 -27.35 16.56
C SER A 575 16.30 -25.89 17.01
N PRO A 576 17.15 -25.63 18.02
CA PRO A 576 17.55 -24.26 18.39
C PRO A 576 18.11 -23.45 17.21
N GLU A 577 18.91 -24.09 16.34
CA GLU A 577 19.52 -23.49 15.15
C GLU A 577 18.46 -23.09 14.12
N GLN A 578 17.47 -23.96 13.90
CA GLN A 578 16.35 -23.69 12.99
C GLN A 578 15.47 -22.54 13.50
N LEU A 579 15.20 -22.51 14.80
CA LEU A 579 14.48 -21.40 15.45
C LEU A 579 15.25 -20.07 15.32
N LEU A 580 16.58 -20.10 15.49
CA LEU A 580 17.44 -18.93 15.32
C LEU A 580 17.45 -18.45 13.87
N ARG A 581 17.53 -19.37 12.89
CA ARG A 581 17.44 -19.05 11.46
C ARG A 581 16.10 -18.39 11.13
N LEU A 582 14.99 -18.96 11.62
CA LEU A 582 13.65 -18.40 11.45
C LEU A 582 13.54 -16.97 12.02
N ALA A 583 14.13 -16.73 13.20
CA ALA A 583 14.12 -15.42 13.86
C ALA A 583 14.98 -14.34 13.15
N LYS A 584 15.97 -14.74 12.33
CA LYS A 584 16.94 -13.83 11.72
C LYS A 584 16.82 -13.70 10.21
N ALA A 585 16.09 -14.59 9.52
CA ALA A 585 16.07 -14.64 8.06
C ALA A 585 15.37 -13.42 7.41
N SER A 586 14.14 -13.12 7.83
CA SER A 586 13.36 -12.02 7.25
C SER A 586 12.28 -11.51 8.21
N LEU A 587 11.68 -10.35 7.88
CA LEU A 587 10.57 -9.80 8.65
C LEU A 587 9.34 -10.75 8.69
N PRO A 588 8.91 -11.38 7.58
CA PRO A 588 7.84 -12.38 7.62
C PRO A 588 8.12 -13.56 8.55
N THR A 589 9.33 -14.11 8.55
CA THR A 589 9.64 -15.31 9.36
C THR A 589 9.71 -15.01 10.86
N VAL A 590 10.31 -13.87 11.26
CA VAL A 590 10.31 -13.45 12.68
C VAL A 590 8.90 -13.07 13.15
N ASN A 591 8.03 -12.61 12.24
CA ASN A 591 6.62 -12.35 12.56
C ASN A 591 5.86 -13.63 12.89
N VAL A 592 6.23 -14.80 12.36
CA VAL A 592 5.64 -16.08 12.79
C VAL A 592 5.90 -16.30 14.28
N LEU A 593 7.14 -16.13 14.73
CA LEU A 593 7.54 -16.29 16.14
C LEU A 593 6.91 -15.23 17.04
N SER A 594 6.88 -13.97 16.59
CA SER A 594 6.29 -12.86 17.34
C SER A 594 4.78 -13.02 17.48
N THR A 595 4.10 -13.45 16.40
CA THR A 595 2.67 -13.79 16.44
C THR A 595 2.41 -14.99 17.34
N ALA A 596 3.27 -16.01 17.31
CA ALA A 596 3.13 -17.16 18.19
C ALA A 596 3.24 -16.78 19.67
N LEU A 597 4.15 -15.86 20.05
CA LEU A 597 4.24 -15.29 21.40
C LEU A 597 3.05 -14.40 21.80
N ALA A 598 2.38 -13.79 20.82
CA ALA A 598 1.18 -13.00 21.04
C ALA A 598 -0.08 -13.89 21.17
N THR A 599 -0.03 -15.10 20.63
CA THR A 599 -1.19 -16.01 20.52
C THR A 599 -1.33 -16.88 21.78
N PRO A 600 -2.48 -16.85 22.47
CA PRO A 600 -2.72 -17.74 23.60
C PRO A 600 -2.61 -19.23 23.24
N SER A 601 -2.10 -20.02 24.18
CA SER A 601 -1.85 -21.46 24.07
C SER A 601 -2.63 -22.25 25.13
N PRO A 602 -3.98 -22.30 25.07
CA PRO A 602 -4.80 -22.97 26.10
C PRO A 602 -4.52 -24.47 26.22
N ASN A 603 -4.11 -25.10 25.12
CA ASN A 603 -3.79 -26.52 25.06
C ASN A 603 -2.34 -26.84 25.44
N ASN A 604 -1.47 -25.83 25.55
CA ASN A 604 -0.08 -25.99 25.95
C ASN A 604 0.39 -24.74 26.73
N PRO A 605 -0.01 -24.61 28.01
CA PRO A 605 0.38 -23.48 28.86
C PRO A 605 1.89 -23.23 28.94
N ALA A 606 2.71 -24.26 28.72
CA ALA A 606 4.16 -24.17 28.77
C ALA A 606 4.79 -23.62 27.48
N PHE A 607 4.03 -23.45 26.38
CA PHE A 607 4.55 -23.08 25.06
C PHE A 607 5.47 -21.85 25.11
N HIS A 608 4.98 -20.74 25.68
CA HIS A 608 5.69 -19.48 25.76
C HIS A 608 7.00 -19.60 26.57
N LYS A 609 6.93 -20.30 27.71
CA LYS A 609 8.09 -20.60 28.56
C LYS A 609 9.13 -21.41 27.79
N VAL A 610 8.74 -22.51 27.17
CA VAL A 610 9.65 -23.42 26.45
C VAL A 610 10.28 -22.71 25.26
N LEU A 611 9.50 -22.00 24.44
CA LEU A 611 10.02 -21.26 23.29
C LEU A 611 11.04 -20.20 23.73
N THR A 612 10.73 -19.44 24.80
CA THR A 612 11.63 -18.42 25.34
C THR A 612 12.92 -19.04 25.87
N SER A 613 12.83 -20.12 26.65
CA SER A 613 14.01 -20.81 27.19
C SER A 613 14.87 -21.45 26.11
N LYS A 614 14.26 -22.02 25.05
CA LYS A 614 14.97 -22.73 23.98
C LYS A 614 15.63 -21.79 22.98
N LEU A 615 14.98 -20.68 22.61
CA LEU A 615 15.46 -19.75 21.59
C LEU A 615 16.00 -18.45 22.19
N ILE A 616 15.18 -17.74 22.97
CA ILE A 616 15.45 -16.33 23.30
C ILE A 616 16.53 -16.19 24.36
N VAL A 617 16.48 -16.96 25.44
CA VAL A 617 17.48 -16.90 26.51
C VAL A 617 18.90 -17.18 26.00
N PRO A 618 19.19 -18.30 25.30
CA PRO A 618 20.55 -18.58 24.83
C PRO A 618 21.06 -17.54 23.82
N HIS A 619 20.18 -16.98 22.97
CA HIS A 619 20.56 -16.08 21.87
C HIS A 619 20.17 -14.61 22.08
N THR A 620 19.92 -14.17 23.32
CA THR A 620 19.41 -12.81 23.63
C THR A 620 20.22 -11.70 22.96
N THR A 621 21.54 -11.73 23.10
CA THR A 621 22.45 -10.70 22.55
C THR A 621 22.45 -10.68 21.02
N ASP A 622 22.49 -11.85 20.39
CA ASP A 622 22.52 -11.99 18.94
C ASP A 622 21.18 -11.55 18.31
N LEU A 623 20.06 -11.94 18.93
CA LEU A 623 18.73 -11.51 18.52
C LEU A 623 18.53 -9.99 18.70
N ALA A 624 18.95 -9.41 19.82
CA ALA A 624 18.73 -8.00 20.12
C ALA A 624 19.47 -7.04 19.16
N THR A 625 20.55 -7.51 18.54
CA THR A 625 21.34 -6.74 17.55
C THR A 625 21.06 -7.13 16.10
N SER A 626 20.28 -8.19 15.87
CA SER A 626 19.87 -8.64 14.53
C SER A 626 18.87 -7.67 13.89
N GLN A 627 19.01 -7.46 12.56
CA GLN A 627 18.08 -6.65 11.76
C GLN A 627 16.61 -7.07 11.90
N TYR A 628 16.31 -8.36 12.10
CA TYR A 628 14.94 -8.84 12.27
C TYR A 628 14.69 -9.42 13.67
N GLY A 629 15.67 -10.12 14.25
CA GLY A 629 15.53 -10.79 15.54
C GLY A 629 15.19 -9.86 16.70
N HIS A 630 15.55 -8.58 16.62
CA HIS A 630 15.26 -7.60 17.67
C HIS A 630 13.75 -7.41 17.90
N ASN A 631 12.93 -7.58 16.85
CA ASN A 631 11.48 -7.53 16.95
C ASN A 631 10.92 -8.64 17.86
N LEU A 632 11.53 -9.82 17.86
CA LEU A 632 11.14 -10.92 18.72
C LEU A 632 11.42 -10.61 20.21
N ILE A 633 12.57 -10.00 20.49
CA ILE A 633 12.93 -9.55 21.84
C ILE A 633 11.96 -8.47 22.33
N ILE A 634 11.58 -7.52 21.45
CA ILE A 634 10.58 -6.50 21.76
C ILE A 634 9.22 -7.14 22.05
N ALA A 635 8.78 -8.10 21.22
CA ALA A 635 7.50 -8.79 21.41
C ALA A 635 7.43 -9.52 22.77
N LEU A 636 8.53 -10.14 23.20
CA LEU A 636 8.63 -10.82 24.50
C LEU A 636 8.37 -9.87 25.68
N ALA A 637 8.78 -8.60 25.60
CA ALA A 637 8.56 -7.63 26.67
C ALA A 637 7.06 -7.45 26.99
N SER A 638 6.20 -7.63 25.98
CA SER A 638 4.74 -7.46 26.08
C SER A 638 4.00 -8.74 26.50
N VAL A 639 4.70 -9.86 26.70
CA VAL A 639 4.08 -11.11 27.17
C VAL A 639 3.93 -11.06 28.69
N PRO A 640 2.76 -11.31 29.29
CA PRO A 640 2.60 -11.28 30.75
C PRO A 640 3.51 -12.26 31.50
N GLY A 641 3.91 -11.90 32.72
CA GLY A 641 4.63 -12.70 33.70
C GLY A 641 3.77 -13.79 34.36
N LYS A 642 2.46 -13.58 34.42
CA LYS A 642 1.43 -14.50 34.93
C LYS A 642 0.28 -14.61 33.93
N GLY A 643 -0.33 -15.78 33.85
CA GLY A 643 -1.43 -16.06 32.93
C GLY A 643 -1.53 -17.54 32.63
N ARG A 644 -2.76 -18.03 32.41
CA ARG A 644 -3.03 -19.46 32.18
C ARG A 644 -2.54 -19.90 30.81
N ASP A 645 -2.87 -19.14 29.77
CA ASP A 645 -2.68 -19.56 28.39
C ASP A 645 -1.58 -18.78 27.67
N ARG A 646 -1.12 -17.66 28.25
CA ARG A 646 -0.06 -16.80 27.70
C ARG A 646 0.75 -16.19 28.84
N SER A 647 1.89 -16.78 29.16
CA SER A 647 2.79 -16.24 30.18
C SER A 647 4.24 -16.67 30.02
N VAL A 648 5.16 -15.78 30.38
CA VAL A 648 6.59 -16.08 30.52
C VAL A 648 7.00 -15.73 31.95
N PRO A 649 7.40 -16.73 32.77
CA PRO A 649 7.76 -16.51 34.16
C PRO A 649 8.75 -15.36 34.36
N PHE A 650 8.51 -14.56 35.39
CA PHE A 650 9.30 -13.35 35.68
C PHE A 650 10.81 -13.59 35.75
N HIS A 651 11.26 -14.69 36.35
CA HIS A 651 12.69 -15.03 36.43
C HIS A 651 13.35 -15.24 35.04
N ILE A 652 12.58 -15.67 34.03
CA ILE A 652 13.07 -15.80 32.65
C ILE A 652 13.22 -14.41 32.02
N LYS A 653 12.26 -13.51 32.26
CA LYS A 653 12.39 -12.10 31.84
C LYS A 653 13.57 -11.41 32.51
N GLU A 654 13.80 -11.65 33.80
CA GLU A 654 15.00 -11.17 34.50
C GLU A 654 16.28 -11.74 33.86
N ALA A 655 16.31 -13.02 33.50
CA ALA A 655 17.46 -13.61 32.82
C ALA A 655 17.75 -12.96 31.45
N VAL A 656 16.71 -12.65 30.66
CA VAL A 656 16.83 -11.92 29.40
C VAL A 656 17.35 -10.50 29.65
N MET A 657 16.77 -9.76 30.59
CA MET A 657 17.19 -8.39 30.91
C MET A 657 18.64 -8.34 31.42
N ASN A 658 19.03 -9.27 32.29
CA ASN A 658 20.41 -9.38 32.77
C ASN A 658 21.39 -9.59 31.61
N ARG A 659 21.05 -10.46 30.63
CA ARG A 659 21.86 -10.65 29.41
C ARG A 659 21.91 -9.41 28.53
N LEU A 660 20.82 -8.65 28.40
CA LEU A 660 20.83 -7.37 27.69
C LEU A 660 21.76 -6.35 28.39
N GLY A 661 21.74 -6.33 29.73
CA GLY A 661 22.58 -5.46 30.55
C GLY A 661 24.08 -5.68 30.34
N THR A 662 24.53 -6.93 30.14
CA THR A 662 25.97 -7.22 29.92
C THR A 662 26.51 -6.66 28.60
N VAL A 663 25.63 -6.32 27.65
CA VAL A 663 25.98 -5.83 26.31
C VAL A 663 25.40 -4.44 26.01
N GLU A 664 25.09 -3.64 27.04
CA GLU A 664 24.46 -2.32 26.90
C GLU A 664 25.17 -1.42 25.87
N MET A 665 26.50 -1.31 25.93
CA MET A 665 27.27 -0.47 25.00
C MET A 665 27.05 -0.89 23.53
N ASN A 666 27.00 -2.19 23.27
CA ASN A 666 26.76 -2.74 21.93
C ASN A 666 25.31 -2.52 21.48
N LEU A 667 24.34 -2.60 22.40
CA LEU A 667 22.94 -2.31 22.09
C LEU A 667 22.75 -0.84 21.73
N ARG A 668 23.36 0.09 22.49
CA ARG A 668 23.24 1.53 22.26
C ARG A 668 23.87 2.01 20.95
N SER A 669 24.88 1.31 20.44
CA SER A 669 25.56 1.66 19.19
C SER A 669 24.69 1.43 17.95
N THR A 670 23.72 0.52 18.02
CA THR A 670 22.84 0.15 16.91
C THR A 670 21.41 0.67 17.09
N TRP A 671 20.68 0.93 15.99
CA TRP A 671 19.28 1.33 16.07
C TRP A 671 18.40 0.22 16.68
N MET A 672 18.61 -1.03 16.26
CA MET A 672 17.89 -2.21 16.74
C MET A 672 18.07 -2.39 18.25
N GLY A 673 19.32 -2.34 18.74
CA GLY A 673 19.61 -2.47 20.16
C GLY A 673 19.03 -1.32 21.00
N ARG A 674 19.06 -0.08 20.50
CA ARG A 674 18.35 1.05 21.15
C ARG A 674 16.84 0.83 21.23
N SER A 675 16.24 0.22 20.21
CA SER A 675 14.81 -0.12 20.20
C SER A 675 14.49 -1.15 21.29
N VAL A 676 15.27 -2.23 21.37
CA VAL A 676 15.17 -3.26 22.42
C VAL A 676 15.35 -2.66 23.81
N TRP A 677 16.39 -1.84 24.01
CA TRP A 677 16.68 -1.21 25.30
C TRP A 677 15.52 -0.33 25.78
N ARG A 678 14.88 0.43 24.89
CA ARG A 678 13.69 1.23 25.19
C ARG A 678 12.48 0.35 25.53
N ALA A 679 12.21 -0.68 24.74
CA ALA A 679 11.07 -1.58 24.95
C ALA A 679 11.15 -2.32 26.30
N TRP A 680 12.35 -2.74 26.70
CA TRP A 680 12.61 -3.40 27.97
C TRP A 680 12.84 -2.44 29.14
N LYS A 681 12.68 -1.12 28.95
CA LYS A 681 12.94 -0.09 29.98
C LYS A 681 14.32 -0.25 30.63
N GLY A 682 15.36 -0.46 29.83
CA GLY A 682 16.71 -0.77 30.31
C GLY A 682 17.33 0.32 31.20
N ASP A 683 17.01 1.60 30.95
CA ASP A 683 17.45 2.72 31.80
C ASP A 683 16.82 2.64 33.20
N LEU A 684 15.53 2.25 33.27
CA LEU A 684 14.82 2.04 34.53
C LEU A 684 15.40 0.83 35.27
N TRP A 685 15.67 -0.28 34.59
CA TRP A 685 16.32 -1.46 35.18
C TRP A 685 17.68 -1.13 35.81
N LYS A 686 18.49 -0.32 35.12
CA LYS A 686 19.83 0.08 35.56
C LYS A 686 19.82 1.04 36.75
N THR A 687 18.92 2.02 36.74
CA THR A 687 18.89 3.09 37.75
C THR A 687 18.02 2.75 38.96
N ARG A 688 16.89 2.07 38.71
CA ARG A 688 15.84 1.74 39.70
C ARG A 688 15.31 0.34 39.43
N MET A 689 16.12 -0.66 39.76
CA MET A 689 15.77 -2.07 39.51
C MET A 689 14.43 -2.47 40.16
N GLY A 690 14.11 -1.94 41.35
CA GLY A 690 12.83 -2.15 42.02
C GLY A 690 11.63 -1.69 41.19
N ASP A 691 11.67 -0.45 40.68
CA ASP A 691 10.63 0.12 39.82
C ASP A 691 10.49 -0.65 38.51
N TRP A 692 11.60 -1.12 37.94
CA TRP A 692 11.55 -1.99 36.76
C TRP A 692 10.86 -3.33 37.05
N LYS A 693 11.14 -3.93 38.21
CA LYS A 693 10.47 -5.18 38.63
C LYS A 693 8.98 -4.94 38.85
N ALA A 694 8.58 -3.79 39.39
CA ALA A 694 7.18 -3.39 39.52
C ALA A 694 6.53 -3.21 38.14
N TYR A 695 7.14 -2.44 37.24
CA TYR A 695 6.67 -2.24 35.87
C TYR A 695 6.46 -3.56 35.12
N MET A 696 7.45 -4.46 35.16
CA MET A 696 7.35 -5.76 34.48
C MET A 696 6.29 -6.69 35.07
N ARG A 697 5.84 -6.42 36.31
CA ARG A 697 4.69 -7.10 36.95
C ARG A 697 3.37 -6.37 36.68
N GLU A 698 3.37 -5.06 36.45
CA GLU A 698 2.18 -4.28 36.07
C GLU A 698 1.74 -4.55 34.61
N VAL A 699 2.70 -4.91 33.74
CA VAL A 699 2.42 -5.49 32.41
C VAL A 699 1.54 -6.77 32.51
N ASP A 700 1.40 -7.37 33.70
CA ASP A 700 0.55 -8.54 33.95
C ASP A 700 -0.95 -8.19 34.15
N VAL A 701 -1.34 -6.91 34.17
CA VAL A 701 -2.71 -6.45 34.58
C VAL A 701 -3.59 -5.99 33.40
N VAL A 702 -3.13 -6.06 32.15
CA VAL A 702 -3.97 -5.65 31.00
C VAL A 702 -5.17 -6.62 30.83
N PRO A 703 -6.43 -6.14 30.77
CA PRO A 703 -7.61 -7.02 30.80
C PRO A 703 -7.76 -7.82 29.49
N GLU A 704 -7.99 -9.13 29.59
CA GLU A 704 -8.49 -9.91 28.45
C GLU A 704 -9.91 -9.46 28.06
N PRO A 705 -10.26 -9.39 26.77
CA PRO A 705 -11.64 -9.21 26.35
C PRO A 705 -12.46 -10.46 26.72
N ALA A 706 -13.51 -10.25 27.50
CA ALA A 706 -14.41 -11.31 27.97
C ALA A 706 -14.93 -12.17 26.81
N ARG A 707 -14.54 -13.45 26.78
CA ARG A 707 -15.19 -14.48 25.96
C ARG A 707 -16.55 -14.79 26.57
N SER A 708 -17.58 -14.61 25.76
CA SER A 708 -18.96 -14.99 26.10
C SER A 708 -19.12 -16.51 26.03
N ASP A 709 -19.01 -17.19 27.16
CA ASP A 709 -19.53 -18.54 27.29
C ASP A 709 -21.02 -18.47 27.65
N ALA A 710 -21.84 -18.96 26.72
CA ALA A 710 -23.25 -19.17 26.90
C ALA A 710 -23.53 -20.60 27.37
N ARG A 711 -24.54 -20.70 28.25
CA ARG A 711 -25.22 -21.88 28.85
C ARG A 711 -24.70 -22.22 30.25
N SER A 712 -25.53 -22.41 31.27
CA SER A 712 -26.98 -22.28 31.45
C SER A 712 -27.22 -22.53 32.94
N ASP A 713 -27.99 -21.69 33.63
CA ASP A 713 -28.96 -22.19 34.60
C ASP A 713 -29.99 -21.13 34.99
N ALA A 714 -31.21 -21.60 35.18
CA ALA A 714 -32.42 -20.82 35.21
C ALA A 714 -32.81 -20.36 36.64
N LYS A 715 -33.62 -19.28 36.65
CA LYS A 715 -34.55 -18.83 37.71
C LYS A 715 -33.93 -18.24 38.98
N LYS A 716 -34.09 -16.93 39.16
CA LYS A 716 -35.09 -16.33 40.07
C LYS A 716 -35.11 -14.81 39.88
N GLY A 717 -36.31 -14.23 39.91
CA GLY A 717 -36.55 -12.82 39.67
C GLY A 717 -36.18 -11.92 40.85
N GLY A 718 -36.05 -10.63 40.54
CA GLY A 718 -35.90 -9.54 41.52
C GLY A 718 -35.38 -8.28 40.84
N ARG A 719 -36.18 -7.20 40.83
CA ARG A 719 -35.80 -5.87 40.34
C ARG A 719 -34.57 -5.32 41.10
N PRO A 720 -33.72 -4.48 40.47
CA PRO A 720 -32.61 -3.84 41.17
C PRO A 720 -33.06 -2.54 41.83
N GLU A 721 -32.81 -2.44 43.14
CA GLU A 721 -32.84 -1.19 43.90
C GLU A 721 -31.45 -0.55 43.91
N ARG A 722 -31.47 0.77 43.80
CA ARG A 722 -30.34 1.68 43.59
C ARG A 722 -29.67 1.98 44.92
N TRP A 723 -28.34 1.84 44.96
CA TRP A 723 -27.51 2.22 46.10
C TRP A 723 -27.53 3.74 46.33
N GLN A 724 -27.68 4.10 47.60
CA GLN A 724 -27.71 5.45 48.16
C GLN A 724 -26.29 6.02 48.34
N GLU A 725 -26.11 7.30 48.02
CA GLU A 725 -24.98 8.12 48.48
C GLU A 725 -25.35 8.85 49.78
N PRO A 726 -24.35 9.26 50.59
CA PRO A 726 -24.55 9.65 51.98
C PRO A 726 -24.97 11.12 52.15
N ARG A 727 -25.87 11.25 53.12
CA ARG A 727 -26.45 12.41 53.79
C ARG A 727 -25.45 13.50 54.19
N LEU A 728 -25.76 14.75 53.82
CA LEU A 728 -25.49 15.93 54.64
C LEU A 728 -26.75 16.77 54.73
N GLU A 729 -26.98 17.26 55.95
CA GLU A 729 -28.19 17.88 56.48
C GLU A 729 -28.43 19.27 55.87
N GLU A 730 -29.70 19.64 55.65
CA GLU A 730 -30.25 20.90 56.16
C GLU A 730 -31.78 20.94 56.00
N LYS A 731 -32.38 21.78 56.86
CA LYS A 731 -33.75 21.71 57.41
C LYS A 731 -34.83 22.18 56.44
N GLU A 732 -36.01 21.56 56.52
CA GLU A 732 -37.27 22.11 56.01
C GLU A 732 -37.65 23.42 56.75
N PRO A 733 -38.53 24.26 56.16
CA PRO A 733 -39.95 24.08 56.47
C PRO A 733 -40.91 24.20 55.27
N ALA A 734 -42.14 23.78 55.58
CA ALA A 734 -43.30 23.49 54.74
C ALA A 734 -44.13 24.77 54.34
N PRO A 735 -45.29 24.63 53.65
CA PRO A 735 -45.74 25.51 52.55
C PRO A 735 -46.93 26.44 52.87
N MET A 736 -47.24 27.41 51.98
CA MET A 736 -48.56 27.98 51.61
C MET A 736 -48.35 29.22 50.71
N GLU A 737 -48.85 29.26 49.48
CA GLU A 737 -50.16 29.81 48.99
C GLU A 737 -50.15 31.32 48.65
N GLU A 738 -50.78 31.63 47.50
CA GLU A 738 -51.33 32.93 47.02
C GLU A 738 -50.36 34.11 46.79
N ASP A 739 -50.62 35.13 45.98
CA ASP A 739 -51.39 35.42 44.75
C ASP A 739 -50.93 36.87 44.37
N MET A 740 -51.23 37.32 43.15
CA MET A 740 -51.28 38.72 42.69
C MET A 740 -50.00 39.59 42.51
N ARG A 741 -49.71 39.87 41.23
CA ARG A 741 -49.82 41.15 40.49
C ARG A 741 -49.09 42.46 40.95
N GLU A 742 -48.56 43.14 39.91
CA GLU A 742 -48.21 44.59 39.78
C GLU A 742 -46.91 45.07 40.47
N GLN A 743 -46.10 46.01 39.97
CA GLN A 743 -46.01 46.84 38.75
C GLN A 743 -44.63 47.55 38.78
N ALA A 744 -44.17 48.04 37.61
CA ALA A 744 -43.28 49.20 37.37
C ALA A 744 -41.83 49.19 37.94
N GLY A 745 -40.79 49.37 37.13
CA GLY A 745 -40.34 50.68 36.60
C GLY A 745 -39.15 51.14 37.48
N GLU A 746 -38.02 51.66 37.03
CA GLU A 746 -37.60 52.40 35.85
C GLU A 746 -36.06 52.27 35.72
N GLN A 747 -35.54 52.54 34.53
CA GLN A 747 -34.14 52.91 34.31
C GLN A 747 -33.88 54.35 34.84
N PRO A 748 -32.63 54.86 34.86
CA PRO A 748 -32.10 55.46 33.63
C PRO A 748 -30.59 55.26 33.39
N GLU A 749 -30.25 55.56 32.13
CA GLU A 749 -28.95 55.71 31.49
C GLU A 749 -27.98 56.67 32.23
N VAL A 750 -26.68 56.59 31.89
CA VAL A 750 -25.88 57.69 31.27
C VAL A 750 -24.42 57.22 31.11
N LYS A 751 -23.92 57.22 29.86
CA LYS A 751 -22.49 57.37 29.44
C LYS A 751 -22.23 58.88 29.25
N PRO A 752 -21.00 59.46 29.29
CA PRO A 752 -19.86 59.02 28.46
C PRO A 752 -18.43 59.40 28.97
N GLY A 753 -17.39 59.03 28.20
CA GLY A 753 -16.17 59.88 28.09
C GLY A 753 -14.79 59.21 28.16
N ASN A 754 -14.19 59.03 26.97
CA ASN A 754 -12.77 58.94 26.57
C ASN A 754 -11.60 59.06 27.60
N GLY A 755 -10.53 58.30 27.32
CA GLY A 755 -9.15 58.83 27.37
C GLY A 755 -8.00 57.89 27.78
N ALA A 756 -7.38 57.25 26.79
CA ALA A 756 -5.93 56.95 26.58
C ALA A 756 -5.00 56.35 27.67
N ALA A 757 -4.25 55.34 27.19
CA ALA A 757 -2.81 55.03 27.38
C ALA A 757 -2.31 54.19 28.58
N ASP A 758 -1.86 52.99 28.21
CA ASP A 758 -0.53 52.38 28.45
C ASP A 758 -0.34 51.21 29.44
N GLU A 759 0.27 50.16 28.89
CA GLU A 759 1.11 49.07 29.44
C GLU A 759 0.77 48.35 30.78
N THR A 760 0.35 47.07 30.71
CA THR A 760 1.12 45.85 31.08
C THR A 760 0.24 44.61 31.40
N GLU A 761 0.62 43.48 30.80
CA GLU A 761 0.57 42.07 31.25
C GLU A 761 -0.73 41.38 31.78
N ASP A 762 -1.20 40.45 30.94
CA ASP A 762 -1.46 39.01 31.20
C ASP A 762 -2.57 38.47 32.13
N VAL A 763 -3.18 37.41 31.57
CA VAL A 763 -4.03 36.35 32.13
C VAL A 763 -5.54 36.63 32.25
N VAL A 764 -6.30 35.87 31.44
CA VAL A 764 -7.63 35.24 31.66
C VAL A 764 -8.51 35.41 30.40
N MET A 765 -8.45 34.43 29.48
CA MET A 765 -9.55 34.08 28.55
C MET A 765 -9.41 32.61 28.10
N GLY A 766 -9.51 31.68 29.07
CA GLY A 766 -9.55 30.23 28.79
C GLY A 766 -10.90 29.57 29.08
N GLU A 767 -11.80 30.24 29.81
CA GLU A 767 -13.01 29.57 30.35
C GLU A 767 -14.27 29.78 29.48
N ALA A 768 -14.28 30.75 28.57
CA ALA A 768 -15.46 31.02 27.73
C ALA A 768 -15.59 30.08 26.51
N GLU A 769 -14.48 29.52 26.01
CA GLU A 769 -14.50 28.61 24.85
C GLU A 769 -14.85 27.16 25.24
N GLU A 770 -14.56 26.72 26.46
CA GLU A 770 -14.89 25.35 26.90
C GLU A 770 -16.41 25.14 27.08
N GLU A 771 -17.14 26.17 27.54
CA GLU A 771 -18.59 26.09 27.74
C GLU A 771 -19.40 26.01 26.43
N GLU A 772 -18.94 26.69 25.36
CA GLU A 772 -19.56 26.62 24.03
C GLU A 772 -19.31 25.25 23.38
N VAL A 773 -18.11 24.70 23.54
CA VAL A 773 -17.76 23.37 23.02
C VAL A 773 -18.58 22.28 23.71
N GLU A 774 -18.82 22.38 25.02
CA GLU A 774 -19.62 21.39 25.76
C GLU A 774 -21.11 21.44 25.39
N LYS A 775 -21.68 22.65 25.21
CA LYS A 775 -23.06 22.83 24.71
C LYS A 775 -23.24 22.27 23.30
N SER A 776 -22.23 22.37 22.44
CA SER A 776 -22.25 21.81 21.08
C SER A 776 -22.23 20.27 21.10
N LYS A 777 -21.43 19.65 21.98
CA LYS A 777 -21.34 18.20 22.15
C LYS A 777 -22.66 17.60 22.65
N LEU A 778 -23.30 18.26 23.63
CA LEU A 778 -24.61 17.85 24.17
C LEU A 778 -25.74 17.93 23.12
N LYS A 779 -25.71 18.94 22.24
CA LYS A 779 -26.67 19.04 21.11
C LYS A 779 -26.46 17.93 20.09
N LYS A 780 -25.20 17.59 19.76
CA LYS A 780 -24.86 16.51 18.82
C LYS A 780 -25.30 15.13 19.35
N GLU A 781 -25.09 14.86 20.64
CA GLU A 781 -25.48 13.60 21.25
C GLU A 781 -27.01 13.42 21.33
N LYS A 782 -27.76 14.51 21.59
CA LYS A 782 -29.24 14.49 21.54
C LYS A 782 -29.77 14.21 20.13
N LYS A 783 -29.12 14.76 19.09
CA LYS A 783 -29.51 14.51 17.68
C LYS A 783 -29.29 13.04 17.28
N GLU A 784 -28.16 12.46 17.66
CA GLU A 784 -27.87 11.03 17.40
C GLU A 784 -28.83 10.07 18.13
N LYS A 785 -29.20 10.39 19.39
CA LYS A 785 -30.19 9.60 20.14
C LYS A 785 -31.57 9.66 19.47
N LYS A 786 -31.98 10.80 18.91
CA LYS A 786 -33.25 10.94 18.17
C LYS A 786 -33.26 10.13 16.87
N GLU A 787 -32.18 10.18 16.09
CA GLU A 787 -32.06 9.38 14.85
C GLU A 787 -32.03 7.87 15.11
N LYS A 788 -31.36 7.42 16.17
CA LYS A 788 -31.38 6.00 16.59
C LYS A 788 -32.78 5.54 16.99
N LYS A 789 -33.57 6.40 17.66
CA LYS A 789 -34.95 6.08 18.04
C LYS A 789 -35.86 5.95 16.81
N GLU A 790 -35.76 6.87 15.85
CA GLU A 790 -36.54 6.81 14.60
C GLU A 790 -36.18 5.58 13.74
N LYS A 791 -34.88 5.22 13.66
CA LYS A 791 -34.45 3.99 12.95
C LYS A 791 -35.00 2.73 13.62
N LYS A 792 -35.06 2.69 14.96
CA LYS A 792 -35.64 1.55 15.69
C LYS A 792 -37.14 1.42 15.46
N GLU A 793 -37.89 2.52 15.49
CA GLU A 793 -39.33 2.51 15.20
C GLU A 793 -39.65 2.11 13.75
N LYS A 794 -38.85 2.55 12.77
CA LYS A 794 -38.98 2.12 11.37
C LYS A 794 -38.71 0.61 11.21
N LYS A 795 -37.73 0.05 11.93
CA LYS A 795 -37.42 -1.38 11.91
C LYS A 795 -38.55 -2.22 12.52
N GLU A 796 -39.11 -1.80 13.65
CA GLU A 796 -40.23 -2.48 14.29
C GLU A 796 -41.51 -2.45 13.43
N LYS A 797 -41.80 -1.33 12.73
CA LYS A 797 -42.91 -1.26 11.77
C LYS A 797 -42.71 -2.22 10.59
N LYS A 798 -41.47 -2.36 10.08
CA LYS A 798 -41.15 -3.28 8.99
C LYS A 798 -41.33 -4.74 9.40
N GLU A 799 -40.85 -5.12 10.58
CA GLU A 799 -41.02 -6.49 11.11
C GLU A 799 -42.49 -6.84 11.38
N LYS A 800 -43.30 -5.87 11.85
CA LYS A 800 -44.76 -6.07 12.00
C LYS A 800 -45.45 -6.28 10.65
N LYS A 801 -45.04 -5.55 9.60
CA LYS A 801 -45.59 -5.71 8.25
C LYS A 801 -45.24 -7.09 7.66
N GLU A 802 -43.99 -7.52 7.79
CA GLU A 802 -43.56 -8.85 7.32
C GLU A 802 -44.24 -10.01 8.07
N LYS A 803 -44.50 -9.85 9.38
CA LYS A 803 -45.29 -10.83 10.15
C LYS A 803 -46.75 -10.89 9.71
N LYS A 804 -47.35 -9.74 9.35
CA LYS A 804 -48.72 -9.68 8.84
C LYS A 804 -48.84 -10.36 7.49
N GLU A 805 -47.94 -10.07 6.55
CA GLU A 805 -47.90 -10.73 5.23
C GLU A 805 -47.66 -12.24 5.33
N LYS A 806 -46.81 -12.70 6.27
CA LYS A 806 -46.60 -14.14 6.50
C LYS A 806 -47.83 -14.83 7.10
N ARG A 807 -48.64 -14.11 7.88
CA ARG A 807 -49.88 -14.66 8.45
C ARG A 807 -50.98 -14.76 7.40
N GLU A 808 -51.16 -13.73 6.58
CA GLU A 808 -52.12 -13.74 5.46
C GLU A 808 -51.77 -14.82 4.41
N LYS A 809 -50.48 -15.07 4.16
CA LYS A 809 -50.03 -16.16 3.29
C LYS A 809 -50.27 -17.57 3.86
N ARG A 810 -50.32 -17.72 5.20
CA ARG A 810 -50.66 -19.00 5.84
C ARG A 810 -52.16 -19.23 5.86
N GLU A 811 -52.95 -18.20 6.16
CA GLU A 811 -54.42 -18.28 6.16
C GLU A 811 -54.97 -18.56 4.73
N ASN A 812 -54.30 -18.10 3.66
CA ASN A 812 -54.67 -18.43 2.27
C ASN A 812 -54.18 -19.81 1.80
N ALA A 813 -53.27 -20.47 2.52
CA ALA A 813 -52.78 -21.81 2.19
C ALA A 813 -53.66 -22.92 2.81
N ASP A 814 -54.33 -22.63 3.93
CA ASP A 814 -55.25 -23.57 4.60
C ASP A 814 -56.67 -23.57 4.00
N ASN A 815 -56.96 -22.69 3.03
CA ASN A 815 -58.26 -22.53 2.39
C ASN A 815 -58.25 -22.98 0.91
N LYS A 816 -57.32 -23.86 0.53
CA LYS A 816 -57.16 -24.37 -0.84
C LYS A 816 -57.08 -25.88 -0.89
#